data_AF-A0A5P1A2C4-F1
#
_entry.id   AF-A0A5P1A2C4-F1
#
_cell.length_a   1.000
_cell.length_b   1.000
_cell.length_c   1.000
_cell.angle_alpha   90.00
_cell.angle_beta   90.00
_cell.angle_gamma   90.00
#
_symmetry.space_group_name_H-M   'P 1'
#
loop_
_entity.id
_entity.type
_entity.pdbx_description
1 polymer ?
#
loop_
_entity_poly.entity_id
_entity_poly.type
_entity_poly.pdbx_seq_one_letter_code
_entity_poly.pdbx_strand_id
1 'polypeptide(L)'
;CSGGVKMAPSGSRGGEDGVEEDKDAKHVLDKIGQKVYDQVKKEAEAYKNKLKGNLNTASGSGGELVSSIDTCNLIKDKVVKLIDARRERYPCRKDGTGKEERFSDTLGGQCTNKKIEGNKNNCGACAPYRRLHVCDKNMEKIPTSMTTTSDTLLAEVCYAAKEEGGLIKTHHQQHQNKYGASASQLCTVLARSFADIGDIIRGKDLFLGYNEIDREQKKKIQDNLRKIFEKIHGGLTNGAEARYQDKNGGNYYKLREDWWYANRATVWEAITCEAGGNTYFRHTCGAGEERTETKNNCRCSDNPNTDPPTYFDYVPQYLRWFEEWAEDFCRKKNKKLKDVKTNCRNETEKYCSGNGYDCTKTIYKKGKLVIGEHCTKCSVWCRMYEKWIDNQKLEFLKQRNKYQTEIPVNGRKRRSEPINKYEGYDRKFYDEFKSTYHDVKNFLKLLNNEKACQDIKDDKEEKIDFTKPVDKNKNDEGTFYHSQYCKPCPDCGVKHDGKGKWVHKKNGQCTRGKLYEPRSGQDGTPIKILKSGEKHDDIKQKIEDFCKTQIGNGSGSSGGGAGGVAGGGGKNSNNQDLYEEWKCYQREELEKVPNPKGEDDVDDLDDLEYDQQVQNAGGLCILKNEKHESANNSSNEPEQFQKTFNEFFYFWIGRFLNDSMYWRGKVGGCLKNKSEKCKSGCNSNCECFKRWIDIKIKEWENIKKHFKTQKGFEHFPYDFVLKEVLKLEDLFENIKSGYGDVKELKGINKILEEEKKREA
;
A
#
# COMPACT_ATOMS: atom_id res chain seq x y z
N CYS A 1 -24.55 -30.77 64.48
CA CYS A 1 -23.70 -30.08 65.48
C CYS A 1 -22.58 -29.35 64.77
N SER A 2 -22.29 -28.16 65.25
CA SER A 2 -21.56 -27.06 64.63
C SER A 2 -20.09 -27.33 64.26
N GLY A 3 -19.61 -26.60 63.25
CA GLY A 3 -18.41 -25.76 63.37
C GLY A 3 -17.10 -26.30 62.77
N GLY A 4 -16.45 -25.46 61.95
CA GLY A 4 -15.01 -25.56 61.68
C GLY A 4 -14.54 -25.01 60.33
N VAL A 5 -14.19 -23.73 60.28
CA VAL A 5 -13.40 -23.12 59.20
C VAL A 5 -11.98 -23.70 59.22
N LYS A 6 -11.43 -24.10 58.07
CA LYS A 6 -10.00 -24.39 57.89
C LYS A 6 -9.40 -23.57 56.76
N MET A 7 -8.41 -22.78 57.14
CA MET A 7 -7.46 -22.05 56.30
C MET A 7 -6.64 -23.01 55.43
N ALA A 8 -6.37 -22.62 54.19
CA ALA A 8 -5.46 -23.31 53.28
C ALA A 8 -3.99 -22.99 53.63
N PRO A 9 -3.09 -23.99 53.68
CA PRO A 9 -1.67 -23.77 53.92
C PRO A 9 -0.92 -23.39 52.63
N SER A 10 0.09 -22.55 52.85
CA SER A 10 1.11 -22.05 51.95
C SER A 10 1.70 -23.07 50.97
N GLY A 11 1.65 -22.75 49.68
CA GLY A 11 2.44 -23.38 48.62
C GLY A 11 3.61 -22.49 48.22
N SER A 12 4.82 -23.06 48.30
CA SER A 12 6.11 -22.46 47.97
C SER A 12 6.14 -21.89 46.56
N ARG A 13 6.45 -20.59 46.42
CA ARG A 13 6.75 -19.92 45.15
C ARG A 13 8.18 -20.27 44.74
N GLY A 14 8.32 -21.31 43.93
CA GLY A 14 9.40 -21.38 42.94
C GLY A 14 8.99 -20.50 41.76
N GLY A 15 9.56 -19.29 41.67
CA GLY A 15 9.40 -18.42 40.52
C GLY A 15 10.25 -18.96 39.38
N GLU A 16 9.62 -19.66 38.45
CA GLU A 16 10.13 -19.73 37.08
C GLU A 16 9.88 -18.37 36.43
N ASP A 17 10.96 -17.79 35.90
CA ASP A 17 10.94 -16.63 35.02
C ASP A 17 9.82 -16.74 34.00
N GLY A 18 8.93 -15.74 33.98
CA GLY A 18 7.95 -15.55 32.90
C GLY A 18 8.66 -15.13 31.61
N VAL A 19 9.34 -16.09 30.97
CA VAL A 19 9.92 -15.97 29.64
C VAL A 19 8.78 -15.97 28.62
N GLU A 20 8.25 -14.78 28.28
CA GLU A 20 7.58 -14.61 26.98
C GLU A 20 8.65 -14.54 25.90
N GLU A 21 9.15 -15.72 25.50
CA GLU A 21 9.92 -15.89 24.28
C GLU A 21 9.02 -15.58 23.07
N ASP A 22 9.47 -14.64 22.23
CA ASP A 22 9.03 -14.44 20.85
C ASP A 22 7.56 -14.00 20.60
N LYS A 23 7.07 -12.99 21.34
CA LYS A 23 5.76 -12.34 21.10
C LYS A 23 5.49 -11.99 19.64
N ASP A 24 6.29 -11.08 19.08
CA ASP A 24 6.17 -10.56 17.72
C ASP A 24 7.52 -9.98 17.26
N ALA A 25 7.59 -9.49 16.02
CA ALA A 25 8.86 -9.06 15.45
C ALA A 25 9.42 -7.83 16.15
N LYS A 26 8.60 -6.82 16.48
CA LYS A 26 9.09 -5.63 17.19
C LYS A 26 9.67 -5.95 18.57
N HIS A 27 9.07 -6.86 19.34
CA HIS A 27 9.61 -7.26 20.65
C HIS A 27 10.97 -7.93 20.54
N VAL A 28 11.11 -8.86 19.60
CA VAL A 28 12.37 -9.59 19.38
C VAL A 28 13.46 -8.65 18.89
N LEU A 29 13.15 -7.82 17.89
CA LEU A 29 14.10 -6.86 17.33
C LEU A 29 14.57 -5.88 18.40
N ASP A 30 13.66 -5.31 19.20
CA ASP A 30 14.02 -4.36 20.24
C ASP A 30 14.81 -5.02 21.40
N LYS A 31 14.49 -6.27 21.75
CA LYS A 31 15.24 -7.06 22.77
C LYS A 31 16.68 -7.33 22.33
N ILE A 32 16.90 -7.68 21.06
CA ILE A 32 18.24 -7.89 20.53
C ILE A 32 18.96 -6.55 20.36
N GLY A 33 18.24 -5.50 19.95
CA GLY A 33 18.76 -4.13 19.89
C GLY A 33 19.29 -3.67 21.26
N GLN A 34 18.59 -4.01 22.35
CA GLN A 34 19.05 -3.75 23.71
C GLN A 34 20.40 -4.43 24.02
N LYS A 35 20.56 -5.71 23.67
CA LYS A 35 21.83 -6.44 23.86
C LYS A 35 22.97 -5.75 23.11
N VAL A 36 22.72 -5.33 21.86
CA VAL A 36 23.71 -4.62 21.04
C VAL A 36 24.03 -3.25 21.63
N TYR A 37 23.03 -2.50 22.09
CA TYR A 37 23.22 -1.24 22.79
C TYR A 37 24.11 -1.42 24.02
N ASP A 38 23.87 -2.45 24.85
CA ASP A 38 24.68 -2.73 26.04
C ASP A 38 26.15 -3.06 25.69
N GLN A 39 26.39 -3.72 24.55
CA GLN A 39 27.74 -3.96 24.03
C GLN A 39 28.40 -2.65 23.57
N VAL A 40 27.70 -1.82 22.80
CA VAL A 40 28.22 -0.53 22.31
C VAL A 40 28.49 0.43 23.48
N LYS A 41 27.59 0.47 24.46
CA LYS A 41 27.69 1.26 25.70
C LYS A 41 29.01 1.02 26.43
N LYS A 42 29.41 -0.24 26.61
CA LYS A 42 30.68 -0.60 27.26
C LYS A 42 31.90 0.02 26.59
N GLU A 43 31.87 0.15 25.26
CA GLU A 43 32.99 0.71 24.49
C GLU A 43 32.95 2.24 24.39
N ALA A 44 31.75 2.82 24.28
CA ALA A 44 31.53 4.24 24.00
C ALA A 44 31.47 5.13 25.26
N GLU A 45 31.10 4.57 26.43
CA GLU A 45 30.87 5.37 27.65
C GLU A 45 32.09 6.19 28.07
N ALA A 46 33.30 5.64 27.92
CA ALA A 46 34.55 6.33 28.23
C ALA A 46 34.79 7.62 27.40
N TYR A 47 34.10 7.77 26.27
CA TYR A 47 34.22 8.91 25.36
C TYR A 47 32.98 9.79 25.31
N LYS A 48 31.89 9.40 25.97
CA LYS A 48 30.60 10.09 25.97
C LYS A 48 30.71 11.58 26.26
N ASN A 49 31.42 11.95 27.33
CA ASN A 49 31.57 13.35 27.73
C ASN A 49 32.34 14.20 26.72
N LYS A 50 33.19 13.58 25.89
CA LYS A 50 33.93 14.28 24.82
C LYS A 50 33.07 14.53 23.57
N LEU A 51 31.98 13.78 23.40
CA LEU A 51 31.12 13.83 22.22
C LEU A 51 29.74 14.44 22.49
N LYS A 52 29.32 14.45 23.75
CA LYS A 52 28.03 14.98 24.18
C LYS A 52 27.94 16.47 23.84
N GLY A 53 26.94 16.84 23.06
CA GLY A 53 26.62 18.24 22.77
C GLY A 53 25.88 18.89 23.93
N ASN A 54 25.92 20.22 23.98
CA ASN A 54 25.23 21.03 24.96
C ASN A 54 24.28 22.02 24.26
N LEU A 55 22.97 21.82 24.45
CA LEU A 55 21.94 22.69 23.85
C LEU A 55 22.03 24.14 24.32
N ASN A 56 22.60 24.41 25.50
CA ASN A 56 22.73 25.77 26.04
C ASN A 56 23.79 26.61 25.32
N THR A 57 24.80 25.96 24.73
CA THR A 57 25.93 26.61 24.03
C THR A 57 25.76 26.61 22.52
N ALA A 58 24.76 25.90 21.99
CA ALA A 58 24.51 25.76 20.56
C ALA A 58 24.06 27.06 19.85
N SER A 59 23.67 28.11 20.59
CA SER A 59 23.03 29.33 20.04
C SER A 59 23.95 30.51 19.70
N GLY A 60 25.27 30.45 19.88
CA GLY A 60 26.20 31.46 19.33
C GLY A 60 26.06 32.92 19.79
N SER A 61 25.22 33.26 20.78
CA SER A 61 25.13 34.62 21.35
C SER A 61 25.06 34.59 22.88
N GLY A 62 25.84 35.48 23.50
CA GLY A 62 26.08 35.53 24.93
C GLY A 62 24.92 36.05 25.78
N GLY A 63 25.01 35.75 27.07
CA GLY A 63 24.54 36.64 28.13
C GLY A 63 23.10 36.49 28.66
N GLU A 64 22.18 35.76 28.01
CA GLU A 64 20.84 35.57 28.60
C GLU A 64 20.74 34.30 29.46
N LEU A 65 20.43 34.53 30.75
CA LEU A 65 20.15 33.50 31.76
C LEU A 65 19.10 32.51 31.23
N VAL A 66 19.43 31.21 31.31
CA VAL A 66 18.54 30.12 30.91
C VAL A 66 17.36 30.06 31.89
N SER A 67 16.13 30.21 31.40
CA SER A 67 14.90 30.09 32.22
C SER A 67 14.45 28.65 32.44
N SER A 68 14.99 27.67 31.70
CA SER A 68 14.59 26.27 31.77
C SER A 68 15.70 25.31 31.31
N ILE A 69 15.91 24.22 32.06
CA ILE A 69 16.81 23.10 31.68
C ILE A 69 16.10 22.00 30.87
N ASP A 70 14.77 22.09 30.71
CA ASP A 70 13.97 21.16 29.91
C ASP A 70 14.29 21.28 28.40
N THR A 71 14.56 20.15 27.75
CA THR A 71 14.98 20.11 26.33
C THR A 71 13.91 20.67 25.40
N CYS A 72 12.63 20.40 25.67
CA CYS A 72 11.52 20.84 24.83
C CYS A 72 11.38 22.37 24.82
N ASN A 73 11.53 22.99 25.99
CA ASN A 73 11.55 24.44 26.15
C ASN A 73 12.80 25.06 25.53
N LEU A 74 13.99 24.49 25.75
CA LEU A 74 15.23 24.98 25.15
C LEU A 74 15.19 24.99 23.62
N ILE A 75 14.65 23.93 23.01
CA ILE A 75 14.48 23.86 21.57
C ILE A 75 13.50 24.95 21.11
N LYS A 76 12.39 25.15 21.81
CA LYS A 76 11.38 26.16 21.45
C LYS A 76 11.89 27.59 21.58
N ASP A 77 12.60 27.92 22.65
CA ASP A 77 12.96 29.29 22.98
C ASP A 77 14.23 29.78 22.31
N LYS A 78 15.26 28.93 22.20
CA LYS A 78 16.57 29.33 21.66
C LYS A 78 16.79 28.79 20.25
N VAL A 79 16.59 27.50 20.06
CA VAL A 79 17.00 26.80 18.82
C VAL A 79 16.06 27.14 17.67
N VAL A 80 14.73 26.99 17.85
CA VAL A 80 13.73 27.27 16.83
C VAL A 80 13.75 28.76 16.46
N LYS A 81 13.68 29.68 17.42
CA LYS A 81 13.61 31.13 17.10
C LYS A 81 14.83 31.62 16.32
N LEU A 82 16.03 31.13 16.65
CA LEU A 82 17.28 31.54 15.98
C LEU A 82 17.50 30.83 14.63
N ILE A 83 17.14 29.56 14.51
CA ILE A 83 17.31 28.76 13.28
C ILE A 83 16.19 29.01 12.26
N ASP A 84 14.95 29.20 12.73
CA ASP A 84 13.72 29.30 11.93
C ASP A 84 13.41 30.71 11.43
N ALA A 85 14.12 31.76 11.91
CA ALA A 85 14.02 33.12 11.36
C ALA A 85 14.22 33.16 9.82
N ARG A 86 14.77 32.09 9.22
CA ARG A 86 14.76 31.82 7.79
C ARG A 86 13.78 30.67 7.49
N ARG A 87 12.57 31.00 7.00
CA ARG A 87 11.49 30.06 6.56
C ARG A 87 11.95 28.88 5.67
N GLU A 88 13.14 28.98 5.08
CA GLU A 88 13.76 27.95 4.24
C GLU A 88 14.41 26.80 5.03
N ARG A 89 14.66 26.97 6.33
CA ARG A 89 15.33 25.99 7.21
C ARG A 89 14.35 25.13 8.02
N TYR A 90 13.05 25.29 7.82
CA TYR A 90 12.05 24.46 8.52
C TYR A 90 12.22 22.96 8.18
N PRO A 91 12.35 22.06 9.18
CA PRO A 91 12.71 20.65 8.97
C PRO A 91 11.78 19.83 8.06
N CYS A 92 10.48 20.14 8.04
CA CYS A 92 9.47 19.26 7.43
C CYS A 92 8.85 19.80 6.13
N ARG A 93 9.37 20.90 5.55
CA ARG A 93 8.78 21.56 4.37
C ARG A 93 9.52 21.15 3.09
N LYS A 94 9.39 19.89 2.63
CA LYS A 94 10.10 19.43 1.42
C LYS A 94 9.46 19.95 0.13
N ASP A 95 8.15 20.22 0.12
CA ASP A 95 7.37 20.65 -1.05
C ASP A 95 6.93 22.13 -1.04
N GLY A 96 7.29 22.89 0.00
CA GLY A 96 6.86 24.29 0.16
C GLY A 96 5.51 24.49 0.85
N THR A 97 4.76 23.42 1.17
CA THR A 97 3.45 23.51 1.83
C THR A 97 3.47 23.10 3.31
N GLY A 98 4.39 22.21 3.71
CA GLY A 98 4.52 21.76 5.10
C GLY A 98 3.35 20.87 5.59
N LYS A 99 2.58 20.29 4.67
CA LYS A 99 1.38 19.47 4.93
C LYS A 99 1.58 18.00 4.56
N GLU A 100 2.76 17.44 4.83
CA GLU A 100 3.08 16.07 4.45
C GLU A 100 2.43 15.06 5.40
N GLU A 101 1.41 14.35 4.91
CA GLU A 101 0.76 13.22 5.60
C GLU A 101 1.81 12.22 6.08
N ARG A 102 1.72 11.76 7.34
CA ARG A 102 2.66 10.76 7.92
C ARG A 102 2.19 9.33 7.75
N PHE A 103 0.89 9.13 7.62
CA PHE A 103 0.24 7.83 7.48
C PHE A 103 -0.65 7.83 6.24
N SER A 104 -0.16 7.31 5.12
CA SER A 104 -0.98 7.21 3.89
C SER A 104 -1.54 5.82 3.70
N ASP A 105 -2.80 5.77 3.24
CA ASP A 105 -3.50 4.55 2.84
C ASP A 105 -3.64 4.40 1.32
N THR A 106 -3.24 5.44 0.58
CA THR A 106 -3.25 5.47 -0.88
C THR A 106 -1.84 5.39 -1.45
N LEU A 107 -0.86 5.98 -0.77
CA LEU A 107 0.55 5.93 -1.14
C LEU A 107 1.30 4.90 -0.28
N GLY A 108 2.06 4.03 -0.95
CA GLY A 108 2.90 3.02 -0.32
C GLY A 108 4.33 3.48 -0.09
N GLY A 109 5.11 2.60 0.53
CA GLY A 109 6.56 2.75 0.63
C GLY A 109 7.26 2.73 -0.74
N GLN A 110 8.59 2.82 -0.72
CA GLN A 110 9.39 2.74 -1.95
C GLN A 110 10.35 1.57 -1.85
N CYS A 111 10.40 0.71 -2.86
CA CYS A 111 11.31 -0.45 -2.87
C CYS A 111 12.28 -0.43 -4.05
N THR A 112 12.32 0.62 -4.87
CA THR A 112 13.12 0.64 -6.11
C THR A 112 14.60 0.88 -5.83
N ASN A 113 15.47 0.34 -6.69
CA ASN A 113 16.92 0.55 -6.64
C ASN A 113 17.35 2.02 -6.86
N LYS A 114 16.52 2.83 -7.54
CA LYS A 114 16.78 4.26 -7.73
C LYS A 114 16.51 5.11 -6.48
N LYS A 115 15.79 4.55 -5.50
CA LYS A 115 15.36 5.25 -4.29
C LYS A 115 15.95 4.66 -3.01
N ILE A 116 16.53 3.46 -3.08
CA ILE A 116 17.11 2.77 -1.93
C ILE A 116 18.48 2.21 -2.31
N GLU A 117 19.47 2.52 -1.48
CA GLU A 117 20.83 2.03 -1.60
C GLU A 117 20.88 0.51 -1.40
N GLY A 118 21.68 -0.18 -2.22
CA GLY A 118 21.86 -1.63 -2.15
C GLY A 118 20.67 -2.45 -2.67
N ASN A 119 19.58 -1.82 -3.12
CA ASN A 119 18.47 -2.52 -3.74
C ASN A 119 18.81 -2.97 -5.17
N LYS A 120 18.36 -4.18 -5.52
CA LYS A 120 18.35 -4.75 -6.88
C LYS A 120 16.90 -4.92 -7.34
N ASN A 121 16.67 -5.37 -8.57
CA ASN A 121 15.31 -5.49 -9.12
C ASN A 121 14.38 -6.34 -8.23
N ASN A 122 14.81 -7.56 -7.87
CA ASN A 122 13.98 -8.54 -7.14
C ASN A 122 14.43 -8.80 -5.68
N CYS A 123 15.34 -7.99 -5.15
CA CYS A 123 15.91 -8.15 -3.82
C CYS A 123 16.23 -6.76 -3.25
N GLY A 124 15.71 -6.44 -2.07
CA GLY A 124 15.92 -5.13 -1.45
C GLY A 124 15.04 -4.83 -0.26
N ALA A 125 15.29 -3.70 0.39
CA ALA A 125 14.46 -3.13 1.45
C ALA A 125 13.33 -2.26 0.87
N CYS A 126 12.31 -1.97 1.67
CA CYS A 126 11.21 -1.08 1.30
C CYS A 126 11.11 0.06 2.33
N ALA A 127 11.43 1.29 1.93
CA ALA A 127 11.33 2.44 2.81
C ALA A 127 9.85 2.75 3.07
N PRO A 128 9.38 2.72 4.33
CA PRO A 128 7.98 2.97 4.67
C PRO A 128 7.61 4.42 4.39
N TYR A 129 6.31 4.69 4.18
CA TYR A 129 5.84 6.02 3.80
C TYR A 129 6.28 7.11 4.79
N ARG A 130 6.21 6.82 6.09
CA ARG A 130 6.73 7.68 7.18
C ARG A 130 8.18 8.11 6.93
N ARG A 131 9.08 7.17 6.63
CA ARG A 131 10.50 7.46 6.37
C ARG A 131 10.67 8.43 5.19
N LEU A 132 9.90 8.29 4.11
CA LEU A 132 10.02 9.16 2.93
C LEU A 132 9.86 10.65 3.31
N HIS A 133 9.04 10.92 4.32
CA HIS A 133 8.62 12.26 4.72
C HIS A 133 9.25 12.76 6.03
N VAL A 134 10.18 11.99 6.63
CA VAL A 134 10.90 12.39 7.87
C VAL A 134 11.45 13.81 7.79
N CYS A 135 11.31 14.59 8.85
CA CYS A 135 11.86 15.95 8.92
C CYS A 135 13.39 15.94 9.00
N ASP A 136 14.06 16.32 7.92
CA ASP A 136 15.53 16.37 7.84
C ASP A 136 16.05 17.56 7.00
N LYS A 137 15.15 18.42 6.51
CA LYS A 137 15.50 19.50 5.57
C LYS A 137 16.46 20.53 6.16
N ASN A 138 16.35 20.83 7.46
CA ASN A 138 17.22 21.79 8.12
C ASN A 138 18.71 21.39 8.04
N MET A 139 18.98 20.09 7.96
CA MET A 139 20.34 19.53 7.86
C MET A 139 20.99 19.79 6.50
N GLU A 140 20.22 20.12 5.45
CA GLU A 140 20.78 20.50 4.13
C GLU A 140 21.57 21.82 4.22
N LYS A 141 21.17 22.70 5.12
CA LYS A 141 21.73 24.05 5.30
C LYS A 141 22.40 24.23 6.66
N ILE A 142 22.83 23.13 7.29
CA ILE A 142 23.54 23.18 8.57
C ILE A 142 24.88 23.91 8.40
N PRO A 143 25.23 24.86 9.29
CA PRO A 143 26.53 25.51 9.24
C PRO A 143 27.65 24.48 9.47
N THR A 144 28.59 24.39 8.53
CA THR A 144 29.70 23.44 8.60
C THR A 144 30.98 24.05 9.17
N SER A 145 31.02 25.34 9.51
CA SER A 145 32.18 26.05 10.07
C SER A 145 31.85 26.74 11.39
N MET A 146 31.96 26.00 12.50
CA MET A 146 31.63 26.47 13.85
C MET A 146 32.68 25.99 14.87
N THR A 147 32.91 26.76 15.93
CA THR A 147 33.76 26.35 17.06
C THR A 147 33.05 25.37 18.00
N THR A 148 31.72 25.43 18.10
CA THR A 148 30.86 24.53 18.90
C THR A 148 30.14 23.48 18.05
N THR A 149 30.88 22.85 17.13
CA THR A 149 30.30 21.99 16.07
C THR A 149 29.40 20.85 16.61
N SER A 150 29.76 20.20 17.73
CA SER A 150 28.93 19.15 18.34
C SER A 150 27.60 19.68 18.90
N ASP A 151 27.65 20.85 19.55
CA ASP A 151 26.48 21.51 20.14
C ASP A 151 25.50 21.95 19.04
N THR A 152 26.02 22.57 17.98
CA THR A 152 25.24 22.97 16.81
C THR A 152 24.59 21.75 16.14
N LEU A 153 25.33 20.65 15.98
CA LEU A 153 24.77 19.41 15.43
C LEU A 153 23.63 18.88 16.31
N LEU A 154 23.83 18.81 17.63
CA LEU A 154 22.80 18.35 18.55
C LEU A 154 21.53 19.21 18.45
N ALA A 155 21.67 20.53 18.41
CA ALA A 155 20.53 21.45 18.30
C ALA A 155 19.73 21.25 17.01
N GLU A 156 20.41 21.06 15.87
CA GLU A 156 19.76 20.83 14.58
C GLU A 156 19.04 19.47 14.52
N VAL A 157 19.63 18.44 15.12
CA VAL A 157 19.01 17.12 15.23
C VAL A 157 17.79 17.16 16.15
N CYS A 158 17.90 17.83 17.30
CA CYS A 158 16.79 18.02 18.23
C CYS A 158 15.65 18.85 17.62
N TYR A 159 15.97 19.88 16.81
CA TYR A 159 14.95 20.64 16.10
C TYR A 159 14.19 19.77 15.11
N ALA A 160 14.91 19.00 14.28
CA ALA A 160 14.32 18.05 13.34
C ALA A 160 13.44 17.00 14.05
N ALA A 161 13.95 16.44 15.15
CA ALA A 161 13.26 15.45 15.96
C ALA A 161 11.96 16.00 16.58
N LYS A 162 12.00 17.21 17.15
CA LYS A 162 10.81 17.85 17.72
C LYS A 162 9.70 18.06 16.70
N GLU A 163 10.04 18.59 15.53
CA GLU A 163 9.05 18.83 14.46
C GLU A 163 8.51 17.52 13.88
N GLU A 164 9.35 16.49 13.73
CA GLU A 164 8.92 15.15 13.34
C GLU A 164 7.93 14.55 14.35
N GLY A 165 8.24 14.66 15.65
CA GLY A 165 7.37 14.19 16.73
C GLY A 165 6.00 14.87 16.74
N GLY A 166 5.98 16.20 16.62
CA GLY A 166 4.74 16.99 16.57
C GLY A 166 3.86 16.64 15.35
N LEU A 167 4.48 16.47 14.17
CA LEU A 167 3.74 16.04 12.97
C LEU A 167 3.23 14.61 13.06
N ILE A 168 4.02 13.68 13.61
CA ILE A 168 3.55 12.30 13.85
C ILE A 168 2.35 12.32 14.77
N LYS A 169 2.42 12.99 15.93
CA LYS A 169 1.29 13.10 16.86
C LYS A 169 0.04 13.65 16.19
N THR A 170 0.19 14.75 15.44
CA THR A 170 -0.94 15.42 14.78
C THR A 170 -1.67 14.49 13.83
N HIS A 171 -0.95 13.73 13.00
CA HIS A 171 -1.56 12.78 12.06
C HIS A 171 -1.94 11.44 12.72
N HIS A 172 -1.32 11.11 13.85
CA HIS A 172 -1.61 9.87 14.59
C HIS A 172 -3.03 9.87 15.15
N GLN A 173 -3.57 11.02 15.56
CA GLN A 173 -4.97 11.10 15.99
C GLN A 173 -5.95 10.67 14.87
N GLN A 174 -5.72 11.13 13.64
CA GLN A 174 -6.55 10.74 12.50
C GLN A 174 -6.40 9.25 12.17
N HIS A 175 -5.17 8.74 12.30
CA HIS A 175 -4.87 7.32 12.14
C HIS A 175 -5.55 6.45 13.21
N GLN A 176 -5.50 6.87 14.47
CA GLN A 176 -6.18 6.22 15.59
C GLN A 176 -7.70 6.19 15.39
N ASN A 177 -8.30 7.31 14.98
CA ASN A 177 -9.73 7.38 14.69
C ASN A 177 -10.13 6.43 13.54
N LYS A 178 -9.25 6.27 12.55
CA LYS A 178 -9.51 5.44 11.36
C LYS A 178 -9.35 3.93 11.61
N TYR A 179 -8.41 3.54 12.48
CA TYR A 179 -8.02 2.14 12.68
C TYR A 179 -8.36 1.59 14.07
N GLY A 180 -8.75 2.43 15.03
CA GLY A 180 -9.12 2.02 16.38
C GLY A 180 -8.05 1.16 17.04
N ALA A 181 -8.42 -0.01 17.55
CA ALA A 181 -7.53 -0.93 18.26
C ALA A 181 -6.39 -1.51 17.41
N SER A 182 -6.47 -1.42 16.08
CA SER A 182 -5.40 -1.88 15.16
C SER A 182 -4.49 -0.74 14.68
N ALA A 183 -4.64 0.47 15.22
CA ALA A 183 -3.71 1.56 14.96
C ALA A 183 -2.37 1.28 15.66
N SER A 184 -1.26 1.54 14.95
CA SER A 184 0.09 1.52 15.52
C SER A 184 0.19 2.47 16.70
N GLN A 185 0.82 2.04 17.78
CA GLN A 185 0.99 2.86 18.98
C GLN A 185 1.91 4.07 18.71
N LEU A 186 1.57 5.24 19.27
CA LEU A 186 2.31 6.48 19.03
C LEU A 186 3.81 6.32 19.37
N CYS A 187 4.12 5.76 20.54
CA CYS A 187 5.51 5.55 20.97
C CYS A 187 6.30 4.63 20.03
N THR A 188 5.66 3.63 19.42
CA THR A 188 6.28 2.74 18.43
C THR A 188 6.61 3.49 17.14
N VAL A 189 5.70 4.34 16.66
CA VAL A 189 5.95 5.18 15.47
C VAL A 189 7.08 6.19 15.73
N LEU A 190 7.09 6.81 16.91
CA LEU A 190 8.17 7.72 17.33
C LEU A 190 9.52 6.98 17.43
N ALA A 191 9.53 5.76 17.96
CA ALA A 191 10.73 4.91 18.01
C ALA A 191 11.28 4.58 16.61
N ARG A 192 10.41 4.32 15.63
CA ARG A 192 10.81 4.09 14.23
C ARG A 192 11.42 5.35 13.59
N SER A 193 10.79 6.52 13.78
CA SER A 193 11.37 7.79 13.30
C SER A 193 12.67 8.17 14.00
N PHE A 194 12.76 7.94 15.31
CA PHE A 194 14.00 8.13 16.08
C PHE A 194 15.16 7.29 15.54
N ALA A 195 14.90 6.01 15.26
CA ALA A 195 15.91 5.11 14.70
C ALA A 195 16.35 5.53 13.28
N ASP A 196 15.42 5.98 12.44
CA ASP A 196 15.74 6.48 11.11
C ASP A 196 16.53 7.80 11.14
N ILE A 197 16.20 8.72 12.05
CA ILE A 197 17.02 9.92 12.30
C ILE A 197 18.43 9.50 12.73
N GLY A 198 18.54 8.51 13.63
CA GLY A 198 19.83 7.96 14.04
C GLY A 198 20.64 7.41 12.86
N ASP A 199 20.02 6.70 11.92
CA ASP A 199 20.71 6.20 10.72
C ASP A 199 21.10 7.30 9.72
N ILE A 200 20.32 8.38 9.62
CA ILE A 200 20.72 9.57 8.84
C ILE A 200 22.01 10.15 9.43
N ILE A 201 22.05 10.37 10.76
CA ILE A 201 23.22 10.94 11.43
C ILE A 201 24.43 10.02 11.31
N ARG A 202 24.25 8.72 11.51
CA ARG A 202 25.32 7.72 11.44
C ARG A 202 25.80 7.42 10.01
N GLY A 203 25.14 7.95 8.98
CA GLY A 203 25.49 7.71 7.57
C GLY A 203 25.16 6.30 7.11
N LYS A 204 24.13 5.69 7.70
CA LYS A 204 23.67 4.31 7.44
C LYS A 204 22.30 4.22 6.79
N ASP A 205 21.62 5.35 6.69
CA ASP A 205 20.30 5.39 6.08
C ASP A 205 20.35 4.99 4.60
N LEU A 206 19.49 4.04 4.23
CA LEU A 206 19.42 3.44 2.92
C LEU A 206 18.58 4.26 1.94
N PHE A 207 17.85 5.30 2.38
CA PHE A 207 16.92 6.03 1.53
C PHE A 207 17.63 7.14 0.75
N LEU A 208 17.74 6.96 -0.56
CA LEU A 208 18.43 7.89 -1.43
C LEU A 208 17.62 9.15 -1.70
N GLY A 209 16.29 9.07 -1.70
CA GLY A 209 15.39 10.17 -2.02
C GLY A 209 14.28 9.78 -3.00
N TYR A 210 13.11 10.41 -2.89
CA TYR A 210 11.90 10.05 -3.63
C TYR A 210 11.96 10.49 -5.11
N ASN A 211 12.52 11.66 -5.38
CA ASN A 211 12.69 12.24 -6.70
C ASN A 211 14.11 12.83 -6.83
N GLU A 212 14.44 13.44 -7.97
CA GLU A 212 15.78 13.98 -8.21
C GLU A 212 16.17 15.10 -7.25
N ILE A 213 15.24 16.01 -6.94
CA ILE A 213 15.46 17.13 -6.02
C ILE A 213 15.74 16.60 -4.60
N ASP A 214 14.92 15.66 -4.13
CA ASP A 214 15.08 15.04 -2.80
C ASP A 214 16.39 14.24 -2.73
N ARG A 215 16.80 13.55 -3.82
CA ARG A 215 18.09 12.84 -3.87
C ARG A 215 19.29 13.78 -3.71
N GLU A 216 19.29 14.90 -4.43
CA GLU A 216 20.35 15.90 -4.28
C GLU A 216 20.37 16.50 -2.87
N GLN A 217 19.20 16.72 -2.27
CA GLN A 217 19.11 17.13 -0.87
C GLN A 217 19.72 16.10 0.09
N LYS A 218 19.36 14.80 -0.02
CA LYS A 218 19.92 13.76 0.87
C LYS A 218 21.43 13.64 0.74
N LYS A 219 21.96 13.77 -0.48
CA LYS A 219 23.40 13.82 -0.74
C LYS A 219 24.07 14.99 -0.03
N LYS A 220 23.53 16.21 -0.14
CA LYS A 220 24.04 17.39 0.57
C LYS A 220 24.01 17.22 2.09
N ILE A 221 22.94 16.64 2.64
CA ILE A 221 22.85 16.33 4.07
C ILE A 221 24.02 15.44 4.49
N GLN A 222 24.27 14.34 3.76
CA GLN A 222 25.38 13.45 4.09
C GLN A 222 26.76 14.11 3.93
N ASP A 223 26.95 14.94 2.90
CA ASP A 223 28.21 15.68 2.72
C ASP A 223 28.44 16.72 3.83
N ASN A 224 27.39 17.41 4.29
CA ASN A 224 27.49 18.32 5.43
C ASN A 224 27.80 17.58 6.72
N LEU A 225 27.13 16.45 6.98
CA LEU A 225 27.41 15.63 8.15
C LEU A 225 28.86 15.13 8.14
N ARG A 226 29.40 14.74 6.97
CA ARG A 226 30.82 14.36 6.85
C ARG A 226 31.77 15.48 7.29
N LYS A 227 31.54 16.71 6.79
CA LYS A 227 32.33 17.90 7.17
C LYS A 227 32.21 18.26 8.64
N ILE A 228 31.02 18.09 9.22
CA ILE A 228 30.78 18.32 10.65
C ILE A 228 31.55 17.31 11.49
N PHE A 229 31.48 16.03 11.15
CA PHE A 229 32.19 14.99 11.89
C PHE A 229 33.70 15.05 11.72
N GLU A 230 34.20 15.51 10.58
CA GLU A 230 35.61 15.86 10.39
C GLU A 230 36.07 16.94 11.39
N LYS A 231 35.24 17.96 11.63
CA LYS A 231 35.55 19.01 12.61
C LYS A 231 35.41 18.55 14.04
N ILE A 232 34.39 17.74 14.34
CA ILE A 232 34.27 17.11 15.67
C ILE A 232 35.52 16.28 15.94
N HIS A 233 35.98 15.48 14.97
CA HIS A 233 37.21 14.71 15.07
C HIS A 233 38.43 15.60 15.34
N GLY A 234 38.61 16.66 14.55
CA GLY A 234 39.72 17.61 14.72
C GLY A 234 39.69 18.41 16.05
N GLY A 235 38.53 18.50 16.70
CA GLY A 235 38.37 19.11 18.03
C GLY A 235 38.61 18.15 19.20
N LEU A 236 38.81 16.85 18.95
CA LEU A 236 39.09 15.88 20.01
C LEU A 236 40.51 16.06 20.55
N THR A 237 40.64 15.97 21.87
CA THR A 237 41.92 16.11 22.58
C THR A 237 42.14 14.95 23.56
N ASN A 238 43.35 14.89 24.13
CA ASN A 238 43.76 13.92 25.14
C ASN A 238 43.60 12.47 24.66
N GLY A 239 44.10 12.16 23.45
CA GLY A 239 44.17 10.81 22.88
C GLY A 239 42.83 10.25 22.36
N ALA A 240 41.73 11.00 22.41
CA ALA A 240 40.46 10.54 21.87
C ALA A 240 40.44 10.49 20.33
N GLU A 241 41.14 11.42 19.69
CA GLU A 241 41.34 11.48 18.24
C GLU A 241 41.91 10.17 17.67
N ALA A 242 42.79 9.50 18.42
CA ALA A 242 43.41 8.23 18.05
C ALA A 242 42.39 7.08 17.93
N ARG A 243 41.33 7.08 18.76
CA ARG A 243 40.25 6.07 18.72
C ARG A 243 39.44 6.14 17.42
N TYR A 244 39.30 7.34 16.87
CA TYR A 244 38.41 7.67 15.77
C TYR A 244 39.15 7.98 14.47
N GLN A 245 40.41 7.52 14.35
CA GLN A 245 41.16 7.64 13.10
C GLN A 245 40.40 6.99 11.94
N ASP A 246 40.03 7.79 10.95
CA ASP A 246 39.36 7.33 9.74
C ASP A 246 40.39 7.08 8.64
N LYS A 247 41.19 6.03 8.82
CA LYS A 247 42.40 5.75 8.00
C LYS A 247 42.13 5.64 6.49
N ASN A 248 40.89 5.47 6.03
CA ASN A 248 40.54 5.30 4.61
C ASN A 248 39.12 5.79 4.20
N GLY A 249 38.33 6.47 5.05
CA GLY A 249 36.87 6.54 4.84
C GLY A 249 36.21 7.91 4.71
N GLY A 250 36.81 9.00 5.21
CA GLY A 250 36.22 10.35 5.26
C GLY A 250 34.76 10.44 5.77
N ASN A 251 34.26 9.41 6.45
CA ASN A 251 32.86 9.24 6.87
C ASN A 251 32.73 9.09 8.38
N TYR A 252 33.83 8.77 9.07
CA TYR A 252 33.91 8.77 10.53
C TYR A 252 32.90 7.87 11.22
N TYR A 253 32.51 6.73 10.62
CA TYR A 253 31.43 5.87 11.11
C TYR A 253 31.46 5.60 12.61
N LYS A 254 32.62 5.23 13.16
CA LYS A 254 32.80 5.00 14.60
C LYS A 254 32.54 6.25 15.45
N LEU A 255 33.03 7.41 15.02
CA LEU A 255 32.77 8.68 15.70
C LEU A 255 31.28 9.04 15.66
N ARG A 256 30.61 8.80 14.52
CA ARG A 256 29.18 9.07 14.39
C ARG A 256 28.32 8.15 15.25
N GLU A 257 28.68 6.87 15.35
CA GLU A 257 28.02 5.90 16.23
C GLU A 257 28.18 6.29 17.70
N ASP A 258 29.40 6.60 18.15
CA ASP A 258 29.66 7.00 19.54
C ASP A 258 29.05 8.39 19.85
N TRP A 259 28.96 9.30 18.86
CA TRP A 259 28.24 10.57 19.00
C TRP A 259 26.74 10.38 19.15
N TRP A 260 26.13 9.51 18.33
CA TRP A 260 24.72 9.18 18.48
C TRP A 260 24.46 8.59 19.85
N TYR A 261 25.27 7.62 20.28
CA TYR A 261 25.21 7.06 21.63
C TYR A 261 25.23 8.14 22.74
N ALA A 262 26.14 9.11 22.63
CA ALA A 262 26.29 10.18 23.63
C ALA A 262 25.08 11.13 23.71
N ASN A 263 24.32 11.27 22.62
CA ASN A 263 23.30 12.30 22.45
C ASN A 263 21.86 11.77 22.27
N ARG A 264 21.68 10.46 22.06
CA ARG A 264 20.39 9.81 21.75
C ARG A 264 19.29 10.11 22.78
N ALA A 265 19.66 10.26 24.05
CA ALA A 265 18.71 10.58 25.12
C ALA A 265 18.07 11.96 24.94
N THR A 266 18.87 12.98 24.60
CA THR A 266 18.40 14.34 24.33
C THR A 266 17.55 14.39 23.05
N VAL A 267 17.92 13.61 22.03
CA VAL A 267 17.14 13.49 20.78
C VAL A 267 15.79 12.80 21.04
N TRP A 268 15.74 11.78 21.90
CA TRP A 268 14.50 11.13 22.30
C TRP A 268 13.59 12.06 23.09
N GLU A 269 14.16 12.87 23.99
CA GLU A 269 13.42 13.92 24.69
C GLU A 269 12.77 14.87 23.66
N ALA A 270 13.54 15.33 22.67
CA ALA A 270 13.05 16.20 21.61
C ALA A 270 11.89 15.59 20.80
N ILE A 271 12.01 14.35 20.29
CA ILE A 271 10.96 13.72 19.46
C ILE A 271 9.69 13.40 20.24
N THR A 272 9.77 13.31 21.57
CA THR A 272 8.65 12.94 22.44
C THR A 272 8.00 14.11 23.18
N CYS A 273 8.41 15.36 22.90
CA CYS A 273 7.91 16.54 23.60
C CYS A 273 6.38 16.67 23.69
N GLU A 274 5.68 16.15 22.68
CA GLU A 274 4.21 16.26 22.61
C GLU A 274 3.49 14.92 22.86
N ALA A 275 4.20 13.85 23.23
CA ALA A 275 3.67 12.47 23.26
C ALA A 275 2.91 12.08 24.55
N GLY A 276 2.32 13.04 25.26
CA GLY A 276 1.71 12.83 26.59
C GLY A 276 0.70 11.69 26.66
N GLY A 277 0.69 10.96 27.78
CA GLY A 277 -0.26 9.88 28.06
C GLY A 277 -0.08 8.57 27.26
N ASN A 278 1.04 8.40 26.56
CA ASN A 278 1.31 7.20 25.76
C ASN A 278 2.45 6.36 26.36
N THR A 279 2.31 5.03 26.26
CA THR A 279 3.30 4.06 26.74
C THR A 279 4.01 3.31 25.62
N TYR A 280 5.27 2.94 25.85
CA TYR A 280 6.07 2.10 24.95
C TYR A 280 5.72 0.62 25.14
N PHE A 281 5.75 -0.17 24.07
CA PHE A 281 5.20 -1.53 24.05
C PHE A 281 5.98 -2.54 24.91
N ARG A 282 7.26 -2.27 25.21
CA ARG A 282 8.06 -3.08 26.15
C ARG A 282 8.21 -2.36 27.48
N HIS A 283 8.20 -3.14 28.55
CA HIS A 283 8.63 -2.68 29.88
C HIS A 283 10.17 -2.64 29.91
N THR A 284 10.73 -1.46 29.69
CA THR A 284 12.20 -1.26 29.61
C THR A 284 12.73 -0.31 30.68
N CYS A 285 11.85 0.29 31.48
CA CYS A 285 12.23 1.27 32.48
C CYS A 285 12.66 0.57 33.78
N GLY A 286 13.84 0.91 34.32
CA GLY A 286 14.42 0.24 35.49
C GLY A 286 15.39 -0.89 35.13
N ALA A 287 15.69 -1.76 36.09
CA ALA A 287 16.69 -2.83 35.95
C ALA A 287 16.15 -4.18 36.46
N GLY A 288 16.71 -5.28 35.95
CA GLY A 288 16.36 -6.63 36.38
C GLY A 288 14.88 -6.97 36.16
N GLU A 289 14.30 -7.70 37.12
CA GLU A 289 12.89 -8.14 37.13
C GLU A 289 11.90 -7.01 37.43
N GLU A 290 12.38 -5.85 37.92
CA GLU A 290 11.54 -4.70 38.30
C GLU A 290 11.24 -3.75 37.13
N ARG A 291 11.38 -4.22 35.87
CA ARG A 291 11.16 -3.36 34.70
C ARG A 291 9.69 -2.93 34.60
N THR A 292 9.46 -1.63 34.53
CA THR A 292 8.14 -1.02 34.42
C THR A 292 7.87 -0.51 33.00
N GLU A 293 6.60 -0.21 32.74
CA GLU A 293 6.20 0.60 31.59
C GLU A 293 6.79 2.02 31.67
N THR A 294 6.82 2.70 30.52
CA THR A 294 7.11 4.13 30.48
C THR A 294 6.01 4.91 31.20
N LYS A 295 6.37 6.05 31.77
CA LYS A 295 5.42 6.98 32.39
C LYS A 295 4.76 7.85 31.30
N ASN A 296 4.88 9.17 31.43
CA ASN A 296 4.39 10.10 30.43
C ASN A 296 5.35 10.24 29.24
N ASN A 297 4.82 10.73 28.11
CA ASN A 297 5.60 11.12 26.93
C ASN A 297 6.48 10.01 26.34
N CYS A 298 6.12 8.72 26.47
CA CYS A 298 6.98 7.62 26.02
C CYS A 298 8.39 7.64 26.68
N ARG A 299 8.52 8.09 27.94
CA ARG A 299 9.79 8.18 28.67
C ARG A 299 9.75 7.37 29.96
N CYS A 300 10.92 6.88 30.39
CA CYS A 300 11.06 6.23 31.70
C CYS A 300 11.09 7.22 32.87
N SER A 301 11.58 8.43 32.61
CA SER A 301 11.60 9.55 33.55
C SER A 301 11.55 10.85 32.77
N ASP A 302 10.98 11.89 33.38
CA ASP A 302 11.03 13.25 32.86
C ASP A 302 12.36 13.94 33.21
N ASN A 303 13.26 13.26 33.93
CA ASN A 303 14.61 13.76 34.17
C ASN A 303 15.39 13.91 32.85
N PRO A 304 16.10 15.03 32.64
CA PRO A 304 16.90 15.23 31.44
C PRO A 304 17.94 14.13 31.22
N ASN A 305 18.18 13.78 29.95
CA ASN A 305 19.16 12.76 29.55
C ASN A 305 18.88 11.34 30.09
N THR A 306 17.62 11.01 30.40
CA THR A 306 17.21 9.64 30.70
C THR A 306 17.32 8.77 29.45
N ASP A 307 17.87 7.55 29.59
CA ASP A 307 18.00 6.62 28.47
C ASP A 307 16.62 6.32 27.84
N PRO A 308 16.49 6.36 26.51
CA PRO A 308 15.26 6.02 25.79
C PRO A 308 14.78 4.60 26.11
N PRO A 309 13.45 4.35 26.18
CA PRO A 309 12.89 3.03 26.41
C PRO A 309 12.97 2.09 25.19
N THR A 310 13.36 2.63 24.03
CA THR A 310 13.49 1.92 22.76
C THR A 310 14.96 1.65 22.43
N TYR A 311 15.21 0.57 21.70
CA TYR A 311 16.51 0.18 21.18
C TYR A 311 16.47 -0.09 19.67
N PHE A 312 15.40 0.31 18.99
CA PHE A 312 15.29 0.27 17.53
C PHE A 312 16.42 1.00 16.80
N ASP A 313 17.02 2.03 17.39
CA ASP A 313 18.20 2.67 16.81
C ASP A 313 19.43 1.75 16.76
N TYR A 314 19.42 0.58 17.42
CA TYR A 314 20.45 -0.45 17.31
C TYR A 314 19.98 -1.71 16.54
N VAL A 315 18.83 -1.63 15.86
CA VAL A 315 18.32 -2.67 14.95
C VAL A 315 18.63 -2.26 13.51
N PRO A 316 19.15 -3.14 12.63
CA PRO A 316 19.40 -2.80 11.23
C PRO A 316 18.16 -2.25 10.52
N GLN A 317 18.32 -1.15 9.78
CA GLN A 317 17.22 -0.40 9.16
C GLN A 317 16.28 -1.27 8.31
N TYR A 318 16.84 -2.20 7.53
CA TYR A 318 16.07 -3.13 6.71
C TYR A 318 15.06 -3.96 7.54
N LEU A 319 15.46 -4.47 8.70
CA LEU A 319 14.57 -5.27 9.55
C LEU A 319 13.46 -4.43 10.17
N ARG A 320 13.77 -3.19 10.58
CA ARG A 320 12.77 -2.23 11.09
C ARG A 320 11.73 -1.89 10.02
N TRP A 321 12.17 -1.65 8.79
CA TRP A 321 11.27 -1.36 7.69
C TRP A 321 10.43 -2.56 7.28
N PHE A 322 10.97 -3.78 7.36
CA PHE A 322 10.21 -4.99 7.05
C PHE A 322 9.15 -5.29 8.14
N GLU A 323 9.49 -5.07 9.40
CA GLU A 323 8.55 -5.13 10.52
C GLU A 323 7.44 -4.08 10.38
N GLU A 324 7.80 -2.80 10.14
CA GLU A 324 6.83 -1.72 9.90
C GLU A 324 5.93 -2.02 8.69
N TRP A 325 6.50 -2.56 7.61
CA TRP A 325 5.75 -2.97 6.43
C TRP A 325 4.71 -4.05 6.75
N ALA A 326 5.05 -5.05 7.56
CA ALA A 326 4.13 -6.14 7.89
C ALA A 326 2.95 -5.65 8.75
N GLU A 327 3.22 -4.82 9.76
CA GLU A 327 2.17 -4.21 10.58
C GLU A 327 1.24 -3.34 9.72
N ASP A 328 1.81 -2.49 8.86
CA ASP A 328 1.06 -1.62 7.95
C ASP A 328 0.23 -2.42 6.94
N PHE A 329 0.81 -3.48 6.36
CA PHE A 329 0.15 -4.39 5.45
C PHE A 329 -1.09 -5.00 6.09
N CYS A 330 -0.97 -5.56 7.30
CA CYS A 330 -2.07 -6.22 7.97
C CYS A 330 -3.18 -5.24 8.36
N ARG A 331 -2.82 -4.08 8.92
CA ARG A 331 -3.76 -2.99 9.24
C ARG A 331 -4.55 -2.54 8.00
N LYS A 332 -3.85 -2.33 6.87
CA LYS A 332 -4.46 -1.92 5.59
C LYS A 332 -5.29 -3.04 4.97
N LYS A 333 -4.84 -4.29 5.04
CA LYS A 333 -5.58 -5.46 4.53
C LYS A 333 -6.91 -5.61 5.26
N ASN A 334 -6.92 -5.51 6.59
CA ASN A 334 -8.15 -5.58 7.39
C ASN A 334 -9.18 -4.55 6.94
N LYS A 335 -8.78 -3.27 6.82
CA LYS A 335 -9.66 -2.21 6.36
C LYS A 335 -10.17 -2.45 4.94
N LYS A 336 -9.27 -2.78 4.00
CA LYS A 336 -9.66 -2.99 2.60
C LYS A 336 -10.58 -4.19 2.43
N LEU A 337 -10.40 -5.27 3.21
CA LEU A 337 -11.31 -6.41 3.22
C LEU A 337 -12.70 -6.01 3.76
N LYS A 338 -12.78 -5.20 4.82
CA LYS A 338 -14.05 -4.64 5.31
C LYS A 338 -14.74 -3.79 4.24
N ASP A 339 -13.99 -2.95 3.53
CA ASP A 339 -14.52 -2.11 2.46
C ASP A 339 -15.04 -2.97 1.29
N VAL A 340 -14.28 -3.99 0.86
CA VAL A 340 -14.70 -4.96 -0.17
C VAL A 340 -15.95 -5.70 0.28
N LYS A 341 -15.97 -6.28 1.48
CA LYS A 341 -17.12 -7.01 2.03
C LYS A 341 -18.36 -6.15 2.04
N THR A 342 -18.28 -4.95 2.63
CA THR A 342 -19.40 -4.00 2.73
C THR A 342 -19.97 -3.66 1.36
N ASN A 343 -19.13 -3.53 0.34
CA ASN A 343 -19.57 -3.18 -1.01
C ASN A 343 -20.06 -4.38 -1.82
N CYS A 344 -19.59 -5.61 -1.54
CA CYS A 344 -19.90 -6.81 -2.31
C CYS A 344 -20.94 -7.75 -1.70
N ARG A 345 -21.14 -7.69 -0.38
CA ARG A 345 -21.94 -8.67 0.36
C ARG A 345 -22.66 -8.01 1.53
N ASN A 346 -23.93 -8.34 1.75
CA ASN A 346 -24.62 -8.07 3.02
C ASN A 346 -25.45 -9.30 3.43
N GLU A 347 -26.10 -9.23 4.60
CA GLU A 347 -26.83 -10.37 5.17
C GLU A 347 -28.19 -10.62 4.50
N THR A 348 -28.80 -9.61 3.88
CA THR A 348 -30.22 -9.65 3.51
C THR A 348 -30.50 -9.59 2.00
N GLU A 349 -29.76 -8.79 1.24
CA GLU A 349 -30.20 -8.36 -0.11
C GLU A 349 -29.10 -8.44 -1.18
N LYS A 350 -27.83 -8.38 -0.78
CA LYS A 350 -26.71 -8.12 -1.69
C LYS A 350 -25.74 -9.28 -1.75
N TYR A 351 -25.65 -9.88 -2.94
CA TYR A 351 -24.59 -10.82 -3.28
C TYR A 351 -24.00 -10.47 -4.65
N CYS A 352 -22.93 -9.68 -4.67
CA CYS A 352 -22.26 -9.26 -5.90
C CYS A 352 -21.01 -10.08 -6.25
N SER A 353 -20.68 -10.20 -7.52
CA SER A 353 -19.36 -10.65 -7.96
C SER A 353 -18.39 -9.49 -8.13
N GLY A 354 -17.08 -9.77 -8.15
CA GLY A 354 -16.05 -8.78 -8.48
C GLY A 354 -16.14 -8.22 -9.91
N ASN A 355 -16.94 -8.86 -10.78
CA ASN A 355 -17.25 -8.35 -12.12
C ASN A 355 -18.49 -7.45 -12.15
N GLY A 356 -19.13 -7.21 -11.00
CA GLY A 356 -20.28 -6.31 -10.85
C GLY A 356 -21.63 -6.96 -11.14
N TYR A 357 -21.70 -8.28 -11.27
CA TYR A 357 -22.97 -8.99 -11.41
C TYR A 357 -23.66 -9.20 -10.07
N ASP A 358 -24.97 -9.04 -10.05
CA ASP A 358 -25.84 -9.43 -8.94
C ASP A 358 -26.11 -10.94 -9.04
N CYS A 359 -25.53 -11.70 -8.13
CA CYS A 359 -25.60 -13.15 -8.12
C CYS A 359 -26.94 -13.67 -7.60
N THR A 360 -27.82 -12.83 -7.08
CA THR A 360 -29.19 -13.22 -6.73
C THR A 360 -30.03 -13.40 -8.01
N LYS A 361 -29.75 -12.59 -9.03
CA LYS A 361 -30.49 -12.58 -10.31
C LYS A 361 -29.72 -13.22 -11.47
N THR A 362 -28.38 -13.23 -11.42
CA THR A 362 -27.52 -13.81 -12.46
C THR A 362 -27.56 -15.33 -12.45
N ILE A 363 -27.74 -15.93 -13.63
CA ILE A 363 -27.70 -17.37 -13.87
C ILE A 363 -26.76 -17.63 -15.06
N TYR A 364 -25.47 -17.82 -14.76
CA TYR A 364 -24.42 -18.01 -15.75
C TYR A 364 -24.70 -19.20 -16.70
N LYS A 365 -25.20 -20.33 -16.19
CA LYS A 365 -25.54 -21.51 -17.02
C LYS A 365 -26.64 -21.26 -18.05
N LYS A 366 -27.51 -20.26 -17.81
CA LYS A 366 -28.54 -19.82 -18.77
C LYS A 366 -28.11 -18.59 -19.59
N GLY A 367 -26.87 -18.12 -19.40
CA GLY A 367 -26.37 -16.89 -19.98
C GLY A 367 -27.03 -15.62 -19.45
N LYS A 368 -27.90 -15.68 -18.43
CA LYS A 368 -28.58 -14.52 -17.84
C LYS A 368 -27.60 -13.75 -16.96
N LEU A 369 -27.15 -12.57 -17.37
CA LEU A 369 -26.14 -11.80 -16.65
C LEU A 369 -26.68 -10.45 -16.19
N VAL A 370 -27.01 -10.33 -14.91
CA VAL A 370 -27.63 -9.13 -14.34
C VAL A 370 -26.59 -8.25 -13.66
N ILE A 371 -26.51 -6.98 -14.05
CA ILE A 371 -25.68 -5.98 -13.37
C ILE A 371 -26.55 -5.18 -12.41
N GLY A 372 -26.38 -5.46 -11.11
CA GLY A 372 -27.01 -4.65 -10.08
C GLY A 372 -26.32 -3.28 -10.00
N GLU A 373 -27.09 -2.20 -9.93
CA GLU A 373 -26.60 -0.83 -9.69
C GLU A 373 -25.63 -0.82 -8.49
N HIS A 374 -26.01 -1.50 -7.41
CA HIS A 374 -25.22 -1.64 -6.19
C HIS A 374 -24.01 -2.58 -6.32
N CYS A 375 -23.97 -3.45 -7.33
CA CYS A 375 -22.85 -4.38 -7.59
C CYS A 375 -21.72 -3.75 -8.42
N THR A 376 -21.97 -2.67 -9.15
CA THR A 376 -20.90 -1.91 -9.82
C THR A 376 -19.84 -1.43 -8.83
N LYS A 377 -20.27 -1.02 -7.62
CA LYS A 377 -19.38 -0.64 -6.50
C LYS A 377 -18.45 -1.78 -6.11
N CYS A 378 -19.00 -3.01 -6.02
CA CYS A 378 -18.20 -4.20 -5.73
C CYS A 378 -17.05 -4.38 -6.73
N SER A 379 -17.32 -4.20 -8.02
CA SER A 379 -16.29 -4.36 -9.05
C SER A 379 -15.14 -3.37 -8.87
N VAL A 380 -15.46 -2.10 -8.61
CA VAL A 380 -14.44 -1.06 -8.36
C VAL A 380 -13.59 -1.43 -7.14
N TRP A 381 -14.21 -1.76 -6.00
CA TRP A 381 -13.51 -2.13 -4.76
C TRP A 381 -12.64 -3.37 -4.91
N CYS A 382 -13.13 -4.41 -5.58
CA CYS A 382 -12.37 -5.62 -5.86
C CYS A 382 -11.10 -5.33 -6.65
N ARG A 383 -11.19 -4.56 -7.73
CA ARG A 383 -10.03 -4.25 -8.58
C ARG A 383 -8.96 -3.45 -7.85
N MET A 384 -9.37 -2.52 -6.98
CA MET A 384 -8.43 -1.76 -6.16
C MET A 384 -7.77 -2.63 -5.11
N TYR A 385 -8.52 -3.55 -4.50
CA TYR A 385 -7.97 -4.55 -3.59
C TYR A 385 -6.95 -5.44 -4.31
N GLU A 386 -7.31 -6.04 -5.45
CA GLU A 386 -6.47 -6.92 -6.28
C GLU A 386 -5.17 -6.22 -6.66
N LYS A 387 -5.24 -5.00 -7.21
CA LYS A 387 -4.06 -4.22 -7.55
C LYS A 387 -3.19 -3.91 -6.34
N TRP A 388 -3.80 -3.57 -5.21
CA TRP A 388 -3.05 -3.27 -3.99
C TRP A 388 -2.37 -4.54 -3.45
N ILE A 389 -3.07 -5.66 -3.35
CA ILE A 389 -2.54 -6.92 -2.80
C ILE A 389 -1.44 -7.49 -3.69
N ASP A 390 -1.55 -7.37 -5.02
CA ASP A 390 -0.51 -7.77 -5.96
C ASP A 390 0.77 -6.94 -5.78
N ASN A 391 0.64 -5.62 -5.54
CA ASN A 391 1.80 -4.79 -5.24
C ASN A 391 2.44 -5.17 -3.89
N GLN A 392 1.63 -5.39 -2.84
CA GLN A 392 2.13 -5.82 -1.53
C GLN A 392 2.88 -7.16 -1.62
N LYS A 393 2.39 -8.08 -2.45
CA LYS A 393 3.07 -9.35 -2.73
C LYS A 393 4.46 -9.17 -3.34
N LEU A 394 4.61 -8.24 -4.28
CA LEU A 394 5.91 -7.92 -4.88
C LEU A 394 6.87 -7.29 -3.85
N GLU A 395 6.38 -6.39 -2.99
CA GLU A 395 7.15 -5.80 -1.89
C GLU A 395 7.61 -6.88 -0.90
N PHE A 396 6.71 -7.77 -0.49
CA PHE A 396 7.00 -8.91 0.37
C PHE A 396 8.11 -9.80 -0.21
N LEU A 397 7.96 -10.25 -1.46
CA LEU A 397 8.93 -11.12 -2.12
C LEU A 397 10.32 -10.46 -2.17
N LYS A 398 10.36 -9.16 -2.43
CA LYS A 398 11.60 -8.39 -2.49
C LYS A 398 12.31 -8.31 -1.15
N GLN A 399 11.55 -8.05 -0.08
CA GLN A 399 12.08 -8.01 1.28
C GLN A 399 12.48 -9.41 1.76
N ARG A 400 11.68 -10.44 1.51
CA ARG A 400 12.03 -11.84 1.82
C ARG A 400 13.34 -12.27 1.15
N ASN A 401 13.53 -11.93 -0.12
CA ASN A 401 14.77 -12.22 -0.84
C ASN A 401 15.97 -11.43 -0.26
N LYS A 402 15.75 -10.20 0.23
CA LYS A 402 16.79 -9.42 0.92
C LYS A 402 17.21 -10.11 2.22
N TYR A 403 16.26 -10.63 2.99
CA TYR A 403 16.53 -11.37 4.21
C TYR A 403 17.54 -12.50 3.99
N GLN A 404 17.27 -13.34 2.98
CA GLN A 404 18.10 -14.48 2.62
C GLN A 404 19.52 -14.07 2.17
N THR A 405 19.67 -12.85 1.63
CA THR A 405 20.99 -12.32 1.24
C THR A 405 21.76 -11.70 2.41
N GLU A 406 21.08 -11.06 3.36
CA GLU A 406 21.72 -10.47 4.54
C GLU A 406 22.09 -11.54 5.58
N ILE A 407 21.28 -12.60 5.69
CA ILE A 407 21.42 -13.66 6.67
C ILE A 407 21.50 -15.03 5.94
N PRO A 408 22.65 -15.37 5.31
CA PRO A 408 22.77 -16.61 4.56
C PRO A 408 22.87 -17.84 5.48
N VAL A 409 22.14 -18.90 5.14
CA VAL A 409 22.07 -20.17 5.89
C VAL A 409 23.43 -20.89 5.94
N ASN A 410 24.18 -20.88 4.84
CA ASN A 410 25.50 -21.51 4.75
C ASN A 410 26.56 -20.41 4.70
N GLY A 411 27.47 -20.40 5.67
CA GLY A 411 28.50 -19.37 5.93
C GLY A 411 29.50 -19.06 4.81
N ARG A 412 29.07 -18.89 3.55
CA ARG A 412 29.79 -18.08 2.57
C ARG A 412 29.94 -16.71 3.18
N LYS A 413 31.12 -16.46 3.77
CA LYS A 413 31.59 -15.13 4.14
C LYS A 413 31.22 -14.21 2.98
N ARG A 414 30.56 -13.08 3.27
CA ARG A 414 30.56 -11.93 2.36
C ARG A 414 31.99 -11.85 1.80
N ARG A 415 32.16 -11.70 0.48
CA ARG A 415 33.47 -11.37 -0.12
C ARG A 415 34.12 -10.38 0.83
N SER A 416 35.21 -10.80 1.45
CA SER A 416 35.86 -10.07 2.52
C SER A 416 36.18 -8.68 2.01
N GLU A 417 35.39 -7.70 2.43
CA GLU A 417 35.89 -6.34 2.44
C GLU A 417 37.10 -6.31 3.40
N PRO A 418 38.11 -5.50 3.09
CA PRO A 418 39.42 -5.58 3.74
C PRO A 418 39.30 -5.53 5.27
N ILE A 419 40.18 -6.27 5.94
CA ILE A 419 40.27 -6.56 7.38
C ILE A 419 40.29 -5.30 8.28
N ASN A 420 40.37 -4.09 7.71
CA ASN A 420 40.42 -2.80 8.40
C ASN A 420 39.11 -1.99 8.41
N LYS A 421 37.96 -2.58 8.03
CA LYS A 421 36.65 -1.89 8.02
C LYS A 421 35.97 -2.01 9.40
N TYR A 422 35.68 -0.88 10.03
CA TYR A 422 34.96 -0.79 11.31
C TYR A 422 33.67 -1.66 11.33
N GLU A 423 33.56 -2.54 12.32
CA GLU A 423 32.39 -3.40 12.56
C GLU A 423 31.36 -2.63 13.40
N GLY A 424 30.46 -1.89 12.73
CA GLY A 424 29.39 -1.12 13.38
C GLY A 424 28.28 -1.99 14.00
N TYR A 425 27.34 -1.35 14.70
CA TYR A 425 26.28 -2.05 15.45
C TYR A 425 25.49 -3.11 14.64
N ASP A 426 25.28 -2.91 13.34
CA ASP A 426 24.50 -3.83 12.49
C ASP A 426 25.08 -5.23 12.47
N ARG A 427 26.41 -5.35 12.44
CA ARG A 427 27.08 -6.65 12.41
C ARG A 427 26.88 -7.38 13.73
N LYS A 428 27.10 -6.69 14.85
CA LYS A 428 26.81 -7.21 16.20
C LYS A 428 25.35 -7.68 16.30
N PHE A 429 24.41 -6.91 15.74
CA PHE A 429 23.01 -7.30 15.69
C PHE A 429 22.79 -8.59 14.89
N TYR A 430 23.29 -8.68 13.66
CA TYR A 430 23.11 -9.88 12.84
C TYR A 430 23.77 -11.11 13.45
N ASP A 431 24.91 -10.97 14.12
CA ASP A 431 25.59 -12.06 14.82
C ASP A 431 24.73 -12.62 15.96
N GLU A 432 24.11 -11.75 16.77
CA GLU A 432 23.14 -12.14 17.80
C GLU A 432 21.86 -12.75 17.18
N PHE A 433 21.31 -12.09 16.16
CA PHE A 433 20.03 -12.42 15.55
C PHE A 433 20.05 -13.75 14.78
N LYS A 434 21.15 -14.05 14.08
CA LYS A 434 21.28 -15.24 13.23
C LYS A 434 21.22 -16.55 14.03
N SER A 435 21.61 -16.56 15.30
CA SER A 435 21.57 -17.75 16.15
C SER A 435 20.20 -18.44 16.13
N THR A 436 19.12 -17.68 16.29
CA THR A 436 17.73 -18.16 16.29
C THR A 436 17.03 -17.97 14.94
N TYR A 437 17.34 -16.88 14.25
CA TYR A 437 16.59 -16.42 13.08
C TYR A 437 17.34 -16.58 11.75
N HIS A 438 18.29 -17.52 11.64
CA HIS A 438 18.96 -17.78 10.36
C HIS A 438 18.00 -18.24 9.24
N ASP A 439 16.93 -18.96 9.59
CA ASP A 439 15.85 -19.31 8.65
C ASP A 439 14.84 -18.16 8.59
N VAL A 440 14.63 -17.63 7.38
CA VAL A 440 13.62 -16.61 7.09
C VAL A 440 12.24 -17.01 7.62
N LYS A 441 11.88 -18.30 7.61
CA LYS A 441 10.59 -18.75 8.13
C LYS A 441 10.40 -18.42 9.60
N ASN A 442 11.45 -18.46 10.42
CA ASN A 442 11.35 -18.13 11.84
C ASN A 442 11.04 -16.65 12.04
N PHE A 443 11.67 -15.76 11.26
CA PHE A 443 11.33 -14.34 11.29
C PHE A 443 9.94 -14.04 10.73
N LEU A 444 9.53 -14.72 9.66
CA LEU A 444 8.18 -14.56 9.10
C LEU A 444 7.08 -15.01 10.07
N LYS A 445 7.34 -15.99 10.95
CA LYS A 445 6.42 -16.34 12.04
C LYS A 445 6.24 -15.18 13.02
N LEU A 446 7.31 -14.46 13.36
CA LEU A 446 7.19 -13.26 14.21
C LEU A 446 6.34 -12.17 13.57
N LEU A 447 6.48 -11.97 12.25
CA LEU A 447 5.63 -11.03 11.50
C LEU A 447 4.16 -11.44 11.51
N ASN A 448 3.86 -12.76 11.47
CA ASN A 448 2.49 -13.24 11.60
C ASN A 448 1.89 -12.86 12.98
N ASN A 449 2.69 -12.88 14.04
CA ASN A 449 2.23 -12.64 15.41
C ASN A 449 1.94 -11.17 15.72
N GLU A 450 2.23 -10.24 14.79
CA GLU A 450 1.84 -8.85 14.94
C GLU A 450 0.33 -8.74 15.18
N LYS A 451 -0.08 -7.97 16.21
CA LYS A 451 -1.48 -7.85 16.61
C LYS A 451 -2.41 -7.48 15.44
N ALA A 452 -1.99 -6.53 14.61
CA ALA A 452 -2.74 -6.11 13.42
C ALA A 452 -2.99 -7.26 12.42
N CYS A 453 -2.09 -8.25 12.35
CA CYS A 453 -2.24 -9.45 11.52
C CYS A 453 -3.18 -10.47 12.17
N GLN A 454 -3.08 -10.68 13.47
CA GLN A 454 -3.93 -11.59 14.25
C GLN A 454 -5.39 -11.10 14.34
N ASP A 455 -5.62 -9.79 14.25
CA ASP A 455 -6.96 -9.18 14.30
C ASP A 455 -7.76 -9.30 12.98
N ILE A 456 -7.18 -9.89 11.92
CA ILE A 456 -7.90 -10.20 10.68
C ILE A 456 -8.72 -11.48 10.90
N LYS A 457 -9.98 -11.29 11.31
CA LYS A 457 -10.95 -12.35 11.63
C LYS A 457 -12.15 -12.24 10.70
N ASP A 458 -12.01 -12.76 9.47
CA ASP A 458 -13.13 -12.97 8.57
C ASP A 458 -13.13 -14.45 8.18
N ASP A 459 -14.24 -15.14 8.44
CA ASP A 459 -14.40 -16.59 8.24
C ASP A 459 -14.33 -17.01 6.77
N LYS A 460 -14.56 -16.05 5.87
CA LYS A 460 -14.44 -16.26 4.42
C LYS A 460 -13.08 -15.85 3.89
N GLU A 461 -12.20 -15.21 4.67
CA GLU A 461 -10.90 -14.78 4.16
C GLU A 461 -9.76 -15.60 4.76
N GLU A 462 -8.67 -15.71 4.00
CA GLU A 462 -7.50 -16.46 4.42
C GLU A 462 -6.78 -15.76 5.58
N LYS A 463 -6.38 -16.56 6.57
CA LYS A 463 -5.55 -16.10 7.69
C LYS A 463 -4.18 -15.65 7.18
N ILE A 464 -3.59 -14.68 7.86
CA ILE A 464 -2.24 -14.23 7.54
C ILE A 464 -1.24 -15.30 7.93
N ASP A 465 -0.50 -15.78 6.94
CA ASP A 465 0.67 -16.62 7.10
C ASP A 465 1.72 -16.29 6.04
N PHE A 466 2.72 -15.49 6.41
CA PHE A 466 3.84 -15.13 5.56
C PHE A 466 4.78 -16.31 5.28
N THR A 467 4.68 -17.42 6.03
CA THR A 467 5.57 -18.58 5.87
C THR A 467 5.19 -19.46 4.67
N LYS A 468 3.97 -19.31 4.15
CA LYS A 468 3.50 -20.05 2.97
C LYS A 468 4.32 -19.69 1.73
N PRO A 469 4.55 -20.65 0.81
CA PRO A 469 5.15 -20.36 -0.48
C PRO A 469 4.36 -19.28 -1.23
N VAL A 470 5.07 -18.38 -1.91
CA VAL A 470 4.46 -17.29 -2.69
C VAL A 470 5.12 -17.24 -4.05
N ASP A 471 4.33 -17.42 -5.11
CA ASP A 471 4.73 -17.24 -6.51
C ASP A 471 4.20 -15.89 -7.01
N LYS A 472 5.09 -15.03 -7.53
CA LYS A 472 4.73 -13.71 -8.05
C LYS A 472 3.69 -13.74 -9.18
N ASN A 473 3.58 -14.85 -9.93
CA ASN A 473 2.74 -14.96 -11.13
C ASN A 473 1.44 -15.73 -10.90
N LYS A 474 1.18 -16.24 -9.69
CA LYS A 474 -0.01 -17.06 -9.39
C LYS A 474 -0.85 -16.46 -8.28
N ASN A 475 -2.17 -16.53 -8.39
CA ASN A 475 -3.09 -16.15 -7.32
C ASN A 475 -3.54 -17.40 -6.54
N ASP A 476 -2.63 -17.95 -5.74
CA ASP A 476 -2.90 -19.12 -4.89
C ASP A 476 -3.46 -18.68 -3.52
N GLU A 477 -4.27 -19.53 -2.90
CA GLU A 477 -4.86 -19.28 -1.58
C GLU A 477 -3.77 -18.99 -0.52
N GLY A 478 -4.03 -17.99 0.32
CA GLY A 478 -3.13 -17.56 1.40
C GLY A 478 -3.07 -16.03 1.56
N THR A 479 -1.99 -15.55 2.18
CA THR A 479 -1.83 -14.14 2.60
C THR A 479 -2.03 -13.10 1.51
N PHE A 480 -1.68 -13.41 0.26
CA PHE A 480 -1.78 -12.47 -0.87
C PHE A 480 -2.89 -12.84 -1.86
N TYR A 481 -3.83 -13.69 -1.45
CA TYR A 481 -4.95 -14.11 -2.28
C TYR A 481 -5.94 -12.96 -2.52
N HIS A 482 -6.51 -12.91 -3.72
CA HIS A 482 -7.62 -12.00 -4.03
C HIS A 482 -8.85 -12.37 -3.20
N SER A 483 -9.61 -11.39 -2.71
CA SER A 483 -10.71 -11.62 -1.76
C SER A 483 -11.76 -12.59 -2.28
N GLN A 484 -12.27 -13.47 -1.41
CA GLN A 484 -13.36 -14.41 -1.75
C GLN A 484 -14.66 -13.67 -2.11
N TYR A 485 -14.85 -12.46 -1.60
CA TYR A 485 -15.98 -11.59 -1.95
C TYR A 485 -15.95 -11.13 -3.42
N CYS A 486 -14.77 -11.17 -4.06
CA CYS A 486 -14.55 -10.75 -5.44
C CYS A 486 -14.71 -11.88 -6.47
N LYS A 487 -14.98 -13.12 -6.03
CA LYS A 487 -15.19 -14.25 -6.95
C LYS A 487 -16.37 -14.01 -7.90
N PRO A 488 -16.36 -14.63 -9.10
CA PRO A 488 -17.52 -14.68 -9.99
C PRO A 488 -18.77 -15.25 -9.29
N CYS A 489 -19.96 -14.97 -9.84
CA CYS A 489 -21.18 -15.57 -9.30
C CYS A 489 -21.16 -17.09 -9.50
N PRO A 490 -21.78 -17.87 -8.59
CA PRO A 490 -22.06 -19.28 -8.83
C PRO A 490 -22.86 -19.47 -10.11
N ASP A 491 -22.65 -20.61 -10.78
CA ASP A 491 -23.27 -20.96 -12.07
C ASP A 491 -24.79 -20.74 -12.14
N CYS A 492 -25.48 -21.03 -11.04
CA CYS A 492 -26.93 -20.97 -10.93
C CYS A 492 -27.44 -19.76 -10.14
N GLY A 493 -26.54 -18.90 -9.67
CA GLY A 493 -26.86 -17.83 -8.72
C GLY A 493 -27.05 -18.33 -7.29
N VAL A 494 -27.45 -17.42 -6.42
CA VAL A 494 -27.66 -17.65 -4.98
C VAL A 494 -29.05 -17.18 -4.55
N LYS A 495 -29.54 -17.77 -3.47
CA LYS A 495 -30.74 -17.32 -2.77
C LYS A 495 -30.57 -17.43 -1.26
N HIS A 496 -31.52 -16.88 -0.54
CA HIS A 496 -31.58 -17.00 0.91
C HIS A 496 -32.25 -18.32 1.31
N ASP A 497 -31.76 -18.98 2.36
CA ASP A 497 -32.34 -20.22 2.89
C ASP A 497 -33.51 -20.00 3.87
N GLY A 498 -33.93 -18.74 4.05
CA GLY A 498 -34.95 -18.34 5.03
C GLY A 498 -34.43 -18.17 6.46
N LYS A 499 -33.15 -18.44 6.73
CA LYS A 499 -32.53 -18.39 8.08
C LYS A 499 -31.40 -17.36 8.24
N GLY A 500 -31.17 -16.53 7.24
CA GLY A 500 -30.11 -15.51 7.27
C GLY A 500 -28.93 -15.82 6.33
N LYS A 501 -28.95 -16.95 5.61
CA LYS A 501 -27.77 -17.46 4.91
C LYS A 501 -27.97 -17.56 3.40
N TRP A 502 -26.99 -17.04 2.68
CA TRP A 502 -26.84 -17.26 1.24
C TRP A 502 -26.47 -18.71 0.93
N VAL A 503 -27.27 -19.34 0.08
CA VAL A 503 -27.08 -20.69 -0.44
C VAL A 503 -27.14 -20.69 -1.97
N HIS A 504 -26.54 -21.67 -2.62
CA HIS A 504 -26.61 -21.79 -4.08
C HIS A 504 -28.04 -22.15 -4.50
N LYS A 505 -28.58 -21.45 -5.50
CA LYS A 505 -29.87 -21.83 -6.11
C LYS A 505 -29.79 -23.26 -6.65
N LYS A 506 -30.85 -24.04 -6.42
CA LYS A 506 -30.95 -25.45 -6.83
C LYS A 506 -29.74 -26.31 -6.39
N ASN A 507 -29.12 -26.02 -5.25
CA ASN A 507 -27.88 -26.67 -4.80
C ASN A 507 -26.73 -26.62 -5.83
N GLY A 508 -26.72 -25.60 -6.70
CA GLY A 508 -25.75 -25.46 -7.80
C GLY A 508 -26.09 -26.26 -9.08
N GLN A 509 -27.24 -26.93 -9.11
CA GLN A 509 -27.70 -27.76 -10.23
C GLN A 509 -28.84 -27.07 -10.97
N CYS A 510 -28.51 -26.37 -12.06
CA CYS A 510 -29.48 -25.79 -12.98
C CYS A 510 -29.19 -26.26 -14.41
N THR A 511 -30.25 -26.35 -15.22
CA THR A 511 -30.19 -26.70 -16.64
C THR A 511 -29.59 -25.55 -17.45
N ARG A 512 -28.82 -25.91 -18.48
CA ARG A 512 -28.33 -24.93 -19.45
C ARG A 512 -29.42 -24.59 -20.45
N GLY A 513 -29.38 -23.37 -20.98
CA GLY A 513 -30.31 -22.92 -22.00
C GLY A 513 -30.24 -21.41 -22.20
N LYS A 514 -31.20 -20.88 -22.97
CA LYS A 514 -31.41 -19.45 -23.19
C LYS A 514 -32.81 -19.06 -22.76
N LEU A 515 -33.00 -17.82 -22.30
CA LEU A 515 -34.31 -17.29 -21.92
C LEU A 515 -35.07 -16.70 -23.11
N TYR A 516 -34.37 -15.96 -23.97
CA TYR A 516 -34.94 -15.33 -25.16
C TYR A 516 -34.14 -15.65 -26.42
N GLU A 517 -34.83 -15.52 -27.55
CA GLU A 517 -34.22 -15.50 -28.87
C GLU A 517 -34.85 -14.41 -29.76
N PRO A 518 -34.10 -13.90 -30.75
CA PRO A 518 -34.66 -13.00 -31.76
C PRO A 518 -35.70 -13.73 -32.59
N ARG A 519 -36.83 -13.07 -32.86
CA ARG A 519 -37.81 -13.55 -33.84
C ARG A 519 -37.17 -13.64 -35.23
N SER A 520 -37.68 -14.55 -36.04
CA SER A 520 -37.21 -14.73 -37.42
C SER A 520 -37.19 -13.41 -38.21
N GLY A 521 -36.07 -13.12 -38.86
CA GLY A 521 -35.87 -11.91 -39.68
C GLY A 521 -35.46 -10.63 -38.92
N GLN A 522 -35.28 -10.69 -37.59
CA GLN A 522 -34.83 -9.54 -36.81
C GLN A 522 -33.31 -9.51 -36.65
N ASP A 523 -32.67 -8.46 -37.15
CA ASP A 523 -31.21 -8.32 -37.11
C ASP A 523 -30.68 -7.64 -35.85
N GLY A 524 -31.53 -6.86 -35.18
CA GLY A 524 -31.19 -6.06 -34.00
C GLY A 524 -30.21 -4.93 -34.30
N THR A 525 -29.87 -4.15 -33.27
CA THR A 525 -28.85 -3.11 -33.34
C THR A 525 -27.47 -3.72 -33.01
N PRO A 526 -26.51 -3.74 -33.94
CA PRO A 526 -25.17 -4.24 -33.66
C PRO A 526 -24.39 -3.24 -32.79
N ILE A 527 -23.82 -3.72 -31.69
CA ILE A 527 -22.93 -2.96 -30.80
C ILE A 527 -21.64 -3.75 -30.62
N LYS A 528 -20.63 -3.40 -31.41
CA LYS A 528 -19.30 -3.99 -31.34
C LYS A 528 -18.48 -3.29 -30.26
N ILE A 529 -18.10 -4.02 -29.22
CA ILE A 529 -17.32 -3.48 -28.10
C ILE A 529 -15.94 -4.14 -28.03
N LEU A 530 -14.91 -3.37 -27.70
CA LEU A 530 -13.59 -3.88 -27.40
C LEU A 530 -13.65 -4.69 -26.11
N LYS A 531 -13.20 -5.95 -26.16
CA LYS A 531 -13.11 -6.85 -25.00
C LYS A 531 -12.27 -6.19 -23.92
N SER A 532 -12.92 -5.86 -22.81
CA SER A 532 -12.23 -5.55 -21.56
C SER A 532 -12.10 -6.86 -20.79
N GLY A 533 -10.93 -7.15 -20.24
CA GLY A 533 -10.75 -8.32 -19.40
C GLY A 533 -11.66 -8.27 -18.16
N GLU A 534 -11.98 -9.43 -17.61
CA GLU A 534 -12.79 -9.49 -16.39
C GLU A 534 -11.94 -9.23 -15.14
N LYS A 535 -10.71 -9.78 -15.12
CA LYS A 535 -9.71 -9.58 -14.06
C LYS A 535 -8.66 -8.55 -14.46
N HIS A 536 -7.92 -8.01 -13.48
CA HIS A 536 -6.87 -7.02 -13.73
C HIS A 536 -5.86 -7.45 -14.80
N ASP A 537 -5.32 -8.67 -14.70
CA ASP A 537 -4.32 -9.18 -15.66
C ASP A 537 -4.92 -9.43 -17.05
N ASP A 538 -6.19 -9.85 -17.11
CA ASP A 538 -6.91 -9.98 -18.37
C ASP A 538 -7.05 -8.63 -19.07
N ILE A 539 -7.36 -7.55 -18.32
CA ILE A 539 -7.52 -6.20 -18.88
C ILE A 539 -6.20 -5.70 -19.42
N LYS A 540 -5.13 -5.84 -18.63
CA LYS A 540 -3.78 -5.50 -19.06
C LYS A 540 -3.46 -6.22 -20.36
N GLN A 541 -3.69 -7.52 -20.42
CA GLN A 541 -3.41 -8.34 -21.59
C GLN A 541 -4.25 -7.89 -22.80
N LYS A 542 -5.56 -7.71 -22.64
CA LYS A 542 -6.47 -7.26 -23.72
C LYS A 542 -6.11 -5.89 -24.26
N ILE A 543 -5.78 -4.93 -23.40
CA ILE A 543 -5.34 -3.60 -23.82
C ILE A 543 -3.96 -3.68 -24.49
N GLU A 544 -3.04 -4.48 -23.99
CA GLU A 544 -1.73 -4.68 -24.61
C GLU A 544 -1.84 -5.33 -25.99
N ASP A 545 -2.70 -6.33 -26.16
CA ASP A 545 -2.95 -6.98 -27.44
C ASP A 545 -3.64 -6.03 -28.42
N PHE A 546 -4.60 -5.24 -27.94
CA PHE A 546 -5.17 -4.13 -28.72
C PHE A 546 -4.08 -3.16 -29.19
N CYS A 547 -3.14 -2.76 -28.34
CA CYS A 547 -2.05 -1.86 -28.74
C CYS A 547 -1.11 -2.49 -29.78
N LYS A 548 -0.86 -3.80 -29.73
CA LYS A 548 0.06 -4.50 -30.65
C LYS A 548 -0.48 -4.61 -32.08
N THR A 549 -1.78 -4.49 -32.30
CA THR A 549 -2.42 -4.61 -33.63
C THR A 549 -1.86 -3.68 -34.70
N GLN A 550 -1.10 -2.65 -34.35
CA GLN A 550 -0.45 -1.76 -35.32
C GLN A 550 1.00 -2.06 -35.65
N ILE A 551 1.69 -2.95 -34.93
CA ILE A 551 3.08 -3.30 -35.26
C ILE A 551 3.14 -4.15 -36.55
N GLY A 552 2.04 -4.80 -36.95
CA GLY A 552 1.98 -5.66 -38.13
C GLY A 552 1.65 -4.98 -39.46
N ASN A 553 1.19 -3.72 -39.47
CA ASN A 553 0.73 -3.06 -40.69
C ASN A 553 1.31 -1.64 -40.78
N GLY A 554 2.58 -1.53 -41.19
CA GLY A 554 3.14 -0.30 -41.75
C GLY A 554 4.56 0.07 -41.32
N SER A 555 5.58 -0.52 -41.96
CA SER A 555 6.57 0.26 -42.72
C SER A 555 7.43 -0.65 -43.60
N GLY A 556 7.35 -0.42 -44.91
CA GLY A 556 8.45 -0.77 -45.79
C GLY A 556 9.56 0.26 -45.58
N SER A 557 10.69 -0.17 -45.04
CA SER A 557 12.00 0.39 -45.36
C SER A 557 13.08 -0.62 -45.01
N SER A 558 13.77 -1.03 -46.06
CA SER A 558 15.03 -1.76 -46.11
C SER A 558 16.10 -1.18 -45.18
N GLY A 559 16.73 -2.05 -44.39
CA GLY A 559 17.95 -1.76 -43.64
C GLY A 559 18.44 -3.03 -42.92
N GLY A 560 19.39 -3.72 -43.53
CA GLY A 560 19.97 -4.96 -43.00
C GLY A 560 20.76 -4.74 -41.70
N GLY A 561 20.71 -5.73 -40.81
CA GLY A 561 21.49 -5.80 -39.59
C GLY A 561 21.14 -7.05 -38.79
N ALA A 562 21.92 -8.11 -38.99
CA ALA A 562 21.79 -9.39 -38.31
C ALA A 562 22.11 -9.29 -36.80
N GLY A 563 21.35 -10.02 -35.98
CA GLY A 563 21.62 -10.20 -34.54
C GLY A 563 20.50 -10.98 -33.87
N GLY A 564 20.59 -12.31 -33.89
CA GLY A 564 19.54 -13.22 -33.44
C GLY A 564 19.38 -13.28 -31.91
N VAL A 565 18.12 -13.41 -31.47
CA VAL A 565 17.72 -14.12 -30.26
C VAL A 565 16.43 -14.89 -30.56
N ALA A 566 16.47 -16.18 -30.32
CA ALA A 566 15.42 -17.15 -30.62
C ALA A 566 14.31 -17.19 -29.55
N GLY A 567 13.09 -17.55 -29.99
CA GLY A 567 12.23 -18.47 -29.26
C GLY A 567 11.15 -17.89 -28.35
N GLY A 568 10.05 -17.41 -28.93
CA GLY A 568 8.79 -17.19 -28.22
C GLY A 568 7.64 -17.05 -29.21
N GLY A 569 6.94 -18.15 -29.51
CA GLY A 569 5.88 -18.22 -30.51
C GLY A 569 4.72 -17.26 -30.21
N GLY A 570 4.70 -16.11 -30.87
CA GLY A 570 3.57 -15.21 -30.92
C GLY A 570 2.57 -15.70 -31.97
N LYS A 571 1.40 -16.18 -31.53
CA LYS A 571 0.24 -16.30 -32.41
C LYS A 571 -0.16 -14.89 -32.84
N ASN A 572 -0.18 -14.63 -34.15
CA ASN A 572 -0.88 -13.48 -34.72
C ASN A 572 -2.35 -13.56 -34.28
N SER A 573 -2.83 -12.66 -33.42
CA SER A 573 -4.27 -12.60 -33.11
C SER A 573 -4.99 -11.99 -34.30
N ASN A 574 -5.97 -12.70 -34.84
CA ASN A 574 -6.89 -12.12 -35.80
C ASN A 574 -7.63 -10.94 -35.12
N ASN A 575 -7.83 -9.85 -35.84
CA ASN A 575 -8.44 -8.61 -35.32
C ASN A 575 -9.86 -8.82 -34.74
N GLN A 576 -10.50 -9.94 -35.08
CA GLN A 576 -11.82 -10.36 -34.59
C GLN A 576 -11.79 -10.81 -33.11
N ASP A 577 -10.68 -11.37 -32.63
CA ASP A 577 -10.56 -11.90 -31.26
C ASP A 577 -10.59 -10.81 -30.17
N LEU A 578 -10.44 -9.54 -30.55
CA LEU A 578 -10.38 -8.37 -29.67
C LEU A 578 -11.74 -7.77 -29.35
N TYR A 579 -12.79 -8.13 -30.07
CA TYR A 579 -14.10 -7.52 -29.93
C TYR A 579 -15.17 -8.54 -29.51
N GLU A 580 -16.16 -8.07 -28.76
CA GLU A 580 -17.43 -8.74 -28.52
C GLU A 580 -18.48 -8.08 -29.43
N GLU A 581 -19.22 -8.90 -30.19
CA GLU A 581 -20.24 -8.44 -31.12
C GLU A 581 -21.62 -8.65 -30.51
N TRP A 582 -22.05 -7.68 -29.69
CA TRP A 582 -23.38 -7.69 -29.10
C TRP A 582 -24.42 -7.27 -30.13
N LYS A 583 -25.62 -7.85 -30.06
CA LYS A 583 -26.80 -7.40 -30.79
C LYS A 583 -27.92 -7.10 -29.80
N CYS A 584 -28.45 -5.88 -29.85
CA CYS A 584 -29.51 -5.45 -28.95
C CYS A 584 -30.85 -5.34 -29.69
N TYR A 585 -31.90 -5.88 -29.07
CA TYR A 585 -33.23 -6.06 -29.64
C TYR A 585 -34.26 -5.44 -28.72
N GLN A 586 -35.25 -4.76 -29.27
CA GLN A 586 -36.44 -4.32 -28.55
C GLN A 586 -37.29 -5.52 -28.15
N ARG A 587 -38.20 -5.33 -27.18
CA ARG A 587 -39.03 -6.42 -26.65
C ARG A 587 -39.85 -7.11 -27.75
N GLU A 588 -40.36 -6.37 -28.72
CA GLU A 588 -41.21 -6.86 -29.81
C GLU A 588 -40.45 -7.73 -30.82
N GLU A 589 -39.13 -7.56 -30.89
CA GLU A 589 -38.23 -8.33 -31.76
C GLU A 589 -37.82 -9.67 -31.13
N LEU A 590 -38.24 -9.93 -29.89
CA LEU A 590 -37.84 -11.10 -29.10
C LEU A 590 -39.02 -12.05 -28.85
N GLU A 591 -38.70 -13.35 -28.76
CA GLU A 591 -39.58 -14.40 -28.25
C GLU A 591 -38.92 -15.15 -27.09
N LYS A 592 -39.76 -15.66 -26.18
CA LYS A 592 -39.28 -16.45 -25.05
C LYS A 592 -39.07 -17.89 -25.49
N VAL A 593 -37.98 -18.47 -25.02
CA VAL A 593 -37.66 -19.88 -25.27
C VAL A 593 -38.34 -20.73 -24.19
N PRO A 594 -39.21 -21.69 -24.56
CA PRO A 594 -39.87 -22.57 -23.60
C PRO A 594 -38.84 -23.40 -22.80
N ASN A 595 -39.04 -23.52 -21.49
CA ASN A 595 -38.14 -24.30 -20.63
C ASN A 595 -38.27 -25.81 -20.98
N PRO A 596 -37.20 -26.54 -21.36
CA PRO A 596 -37.33 -27.87 -21.98
C PRO A 596 -37.87 -29.01 -21.10
N LYS A 597 -38.20 -28.77 -19.83
CA LYS A 597 -38.81 -29.74 -18.91
C LYS A 597 -39.65 -28.94 -17.94
N GLY A 598 -40.92 -29.32 -17.72
CA GLY A 598 -41.80 -28.71 -16.71
C GLY A 598 -41.31 -28.90 -15.26
N GLU A 599 -40.08 -28.46 -14.97
CA GLU A 599 -39.65 -28.06 -13.64
C GLU A 599 -40.44 -26.79 -13.36
N ASP A 600 -41.60 -26.92 -12.71
CA ASP A 600 -42.29 -25.79 -12.11
C ASP A 600 -41.30 -25.13 -11.14
N ASP A 601 -40.76 -23.99 -11.57
CA ASP A 601 -39.69 -23.26 -10.91
C ASP A 601 -40.28 -22.57 -9.68
N VAL A 602 -40.00 -23.07 -8.47
CA VAL A 602 -40.38 -22.38 -7.20
C VAL A 602 -39.70 -20.99 -7.04
N ASP A 603 -38.98 -20.51 -8.06
CA ASP A 603 -38.40 -19.16 -8.18
C ASP A 603 -39.11 -18.31 -9.29
N ASP A 604 -40.35 -18.66 -9.71
CA ASP A 604 -41.17 -18.02 -10.78
C ASP A 604 -41.26 -16.47 -10.71
N LEU A 605 -41.10 -15.87 -9.52
CA LEU A 605 -41.13 -14.42 -9.33
C LEU A 605 -39.95 -13.70 -10.00
N ASP A 606 -38.75 -14.30 -9.99
CA ASP A 606 -37.53 -13.70 -10.59
C ASP A 606 -37.60 -13.67 -12.12
N ASP A 607 -38.34 -14.60 -12.72
CA ASP A 607 -38.50 -14.67 -14.17
C ASP A 607 -39.63 -13.74 -14.65
N LEU A 608 -40.73 -13.59 -13.90
CA LEU A 608 -41.74 -12.57 -14.14
C LEU A 608 -41.17 -11.14 -14.00
N GLU A 609 -40.36 -10.89 -12.96
CA GLU A 609 -39.68 -9.59 -12.80
C GLU A 609 -38.74 -9.32 -13.97
N TYR A 610 -37.98 -10.35 -14.40
CA TYR A 610 -37.05 -10.22 -15.52
C TYR A 610 -37.77 -9.92 -16.85
N ASP A 611 -38.94 -10.52 -17.10
CA ASP A 611 -39.72 -10.21 -18.31
C ASP A 611 -40.14 -8.74 -18.37
N GLN A 612 -40.59 -8.23 -17.23
CA GLN A 612 -41.00 -6.84 -17.10
C GLN A 612 -39.80 -5.91 -17.25
N GLN A 613 -38.62 -6.31 -16.74
CA GLN A 613 -37.37 -5.60 -16.98
C GLN A 613 -37.00 -5.61 -18.47
N VAL A 614 -37.09 -6.73 -19.19
CA VAL A 614 -36.83 -6.77 -20.64
C VAL A 614 -37.75 -5.79 -21.38
N GLN A 615 -39.02 -5.69 -20.98
CA GLN A 615 -39.96 -4.74 -21.58
C GLN A 615 -39.60 -3.28 -21.26
N ASN A 616 -39.28 -2.97 -20.00
CA ASN A 616 -39.09 -1.59 -19.54
C ASN A 616 -37.66 -1.07 -19.76
N ALA A 617 -36.68 -1.95 -19.94
CA ALA A 617 -35.26 -1.60 -20.04
C ALA A 617 -34.76 -1.46 -21.49
N GLY A 618 -35.65 -1.24 -22.45
CA GLY A 618 -35.28 -1.11 -23.86
C GLY A 618 -35.04 -2.43 -24.60
N GLY A 619 -35.41 -3.57 -24.01
CA GLY A 619 -35.21 -4.88 -24.59
C GLY A 619 -33.95 -5.60 -24.07
N LEU A 620 -33.33 -6.41 -24.92
CA LEU A 620 -32.27 -7.36 -24.55
C LEU A 620 -31.09 -7.30 -25.53
N CYS A 621 -29.87 -7.30 -24.99
CA CYS A 621 -28.63 -7.49 -25.72
C CYS A 621 -28.13 -8.92 -25.59
N ILE A 622 -27.78 -9.52 -26.73
CA ILE A 622 -27.34 -10.91 -26.86
C ILE A 622 -25.92 -10.93 -27.42
N LEU A 623 -25.05 -11.72 -26.78
CA LEU A 623 -23.70 -12.05 -27.26
C LEU A 623 -23.63 -13.55 -27.51
N LYS A 624 -23.34 -13.96 -28.73
CA LYS A 624 -23.08 -15.37 -29.06
C LYS A 624 -21.79 -15.84 -28.37
N ASN A 625 -21.81 -17.04 -27.80
CA ASN A 625 -20.63 -17.61 -27.17
C ASN A 625 -19.85 -18.49 -28.15
N GLU A 626 -18.80 -17.93 -28.75
CA GLU A 626 -17.92 -18.64 -29.70
C GLU A 626 -17.27 -19.91 -29.11
N LYS A 627 -17.11 -19.99 -27.78
CA LYS A 627 -16.53 -21.17 -27.11
C LYS A 627 -17.50 -22.36 -27.03
N HIS A 628 -18.79 -22.12 -27.23
CA HIS A 628 -19.76 -23.21 -27.36
C HIS A 628 -19.60 -23.95 -28.69
N GLU A 629 -19.04 -23.29 -29.72
CA GLU A 629 -18.95 -23.81 -31.09
C GLU A 629 -17.64 -24.60 -31.38
N SER A 630 -16.67 -24.61 -30.45
CA SER A 630 -15.40 -25.33 -30.67
C SER A 630 -15.51 -26.83 -30.35
N ALA A 631 -15.28 -27.69 -31.35
CA ALA A 631 -15.47 -29.14 -31.33
C ALA A 631 -14.63 -29.97 -30.32
N ASN A 632 -13.80 -29.34 -29.47
CA ASN A 632 -13.02 -30.03 -28.45
C ASN A 632 -13.44 -29.57 -27.05
N ASN A 633 -14.21 -30.46 -26.40
CA ASN A 633 -14.66 -30.49 -25.01
C ASN A 633 -16.04 -29.90 -24.70
N SER A 634 -16.83 -30.74 -24.03
CA SER A 634 -18.00 -30.52 -23.18
C SER A 634 -18.03 -29.23 -22.35
N SER A 635 -18.08 -28.04 -22.95
CA SER A 635 -18.00 -26.78 -22.18
C SER A 635 -19.25 -26.63 -21.29
N ASN A 636 -19.06 -26.28 -20.01
CA ASN A 636 -20.11 -25.93 -19.04
C ASN A 636 -20.75 -24.55 -19.30
N GLU A 637 -20.43 -23.95 -20.44
CA GLU A 637 -20.73 -22.57 -20.80
C GLU A 637 -22.09 -22.45 -21.52
N PRO A 638 -22.79 -21.31 -21.38
CA PRO A 638 -24.04 -21.08 -22.09
C PRO A 638 -23.81 -20.84 -23.59
N GLU A 639 -24.80 -21.14 -24.42
CA GLU A 639 -24.78 -20.89 -25.89
C GLU A 639 -24.63 -19.40 -26.23
N GLN A 640 -25.21 -18.53 -25.40
CA GLN A 640 -25.18 -17.09 -25.55
C GLN A 640 -25.28 -16.42 -24.17
N PHE A 641 -24.76 -15.20 -24.07
CA PHE A 641 -24.97 -14.33 -22.92
C PHE A 641 -26.04 -13.28 -23.23
N GLN A 642 -26.87 -12.99 -22.24
CA GLN A 642 -28.05 -12.15 -22.34
C GLN A 642 -28.05 -11.13 -21.19
N LYS A 643 -28.38 -9.89 -21.54
CA LYS A 643 -28.50 -8.75 -20.62
C LYS A 643 -29.69 -7.91 -21.06
N THR A 644 -30.46 -7.37 -20.15
CA THR A 644 -31.34 -6.26 -20.54
C THR A 644 -30.49 -5.11 -21.08
N PHE A 645 -31.06 -4.25 -21.94
CA PHE A 645 -30.25 -3.18 -22.51
C PHE A 645 -29.72 -2.22 -21.43
N ASN A 646 -30.48 -1.93 -20.37
CA ASN A 646 -29.97 -1.16 -19.22
C ASN A 646 -28.79 -1.87 -18.52
N GLU A 647 -28.84 -3.19 -18.34
CA GLU A 647 -27.70 -3.94 -17.78
C GLU A 647 -26.49 -3.91 -18.69
N PHE A 648 -26.68 -4.04 -20.01
CA PHE A 648 -25.62 -3.89 -21.00
C PHE A 648 -25.01 -2.48 -20.99
N PHE A 649 -25.83 -1.46 -20.78
CA PHE A 649 -25.37 -0.09 -20.63
C PHE A 649 -24.44 0.07 -19.42
N TYR A 650 -24.86 -0.38 -18.23
CA TYR A 650 -24.01 -0.32 -17.03
C TYR A 650 -22.77 -1.23 -17.12
N PHE A 651 -22.89 -2.37 -17.81
CA PHE A 651 -21.76 -3.26 -18.13
C PHE A 651 -20.66 -2.51 -18.88
N TRP A 652 -21.07 -1.77 -19.91
CA TRP A 652 -20.15 -0.99 -20.72
C TRP A 652 -19.50 0.13 -19.90
N ILE A 653 -20.28 0.87 -19.10
CA ILE A 653 -19.76 1.93 -18.22
C ILE A 653 -18.74 1.38 -17.23
N GLY A 654 -19.04 0.25 -16.57
CA GLY A 654 -18.12 -0.41 -15.65
C GLY A 654 -16.79 -0.74 -16.33
N ARG A 655 -16.82 -1.39 -17.50
CA ARG A 655 -15.62 -1.72 -18.29
C ARG A 655 -14.86 -0.48 -18.77
N PHE A 656 -15.56 0.56 -19.22
CA PHE A 656 -14.95 1.82 -19.62
C PHE A 656 -14.17 2.48 -18.48
N LEU A 657 -14.77 2.56 -17.29
CA LEU A 657 -14.11 3.10 -16.11
C LEU A 657 -12.87 2.28 -15.77
N ASN A 658 -13.02 0.96 -15.76
CA ASN A 658 -11.96 0.01 -15.45
C ASN A 658 -10.73 0.14 -16.38
N ASP A 659 -10.95 0.15 -17.68
CA ASP A 659 -9.91 0.39 -18.69
C ASP A 659 -9.25 1.77 -18.46
N SER A 660 -10.05 2.79 -18.14
CA SER A 660 -9.54 4.14 -17.84
C SER A 660 -8.59 4.14 -16.63
N MET A 661 -8.84 3.28 -15.62
CA MET A 661 -7.94 3.13 -14.47
C MET A 661 -6.58 2.56 -14.88
N TYR A 662 -6.57 1.54 -15.75
CA TYR A 662 -5.34 0.97 -16.30
C TYR A 662 -4.58 2.03 -17.11
N TRP A 663 -5.29 2.74 -18.00
CA TRP A 663 -4.70 3.79 -18.83
C TRP A 663 -4.09 4.93 -18.02
N ARG A 664 -4.75 5.36 -16.95
CA ARG A 664 -4.22 6.36 -16.03
C ARG A 664 -2.93 5.91 -15.37
N GLY A 665 -2.79 4.63 -15.05
CA GLY A 665 -1.52 4.06 -14.57
C GLY A 665 -0.43 4.07 -15.66
N LYS A 666 -0.78 3.63 -16.88
CA LYS A 666 0.15 3.46 -18.01
C LYS A 666 0.65 4.79 -18.58
N VAL A 667 -0.26 5.73 -18.83
CA VAL A 667 0.02 7.05 -19.41
C VAL A 667 0.36 8.08 -18.33
N GLY A 668 -0.12 7.92 -17.10
CA GLY A 668 0.16 8.85 -16.01
C GLY A 668 1.65 9.04 -15.71
N GLY A 669 2.47 7.99 -15.91
CA GLY A 669 3.94 8.10 -15.79
C GLY A 669 4.58 9.01 -16.86
N CYS A 670 3.94 9.16 -18.02
CA CYS A 670 4.35 10.07 -19.08
C CYS A 670 3.93 11.52 -18.78
N LEU A 671 2.75 11.72 -18.19
CA LEU A 671 2.23 13.03 -17.82
C LEU A 671 2.93 13.67 -16.60
N LYS A 672 3.57 12.86 -15.74
CA LYS A 672 4.22 13.32 -14.49
C LYS A 672 5.61 13.93 -14.67
N ASN A 673 6.28 13.66 -15.79
CA ASN A 673 7.60 14.22 -16.05
C ASN A 673 7.44 15.49 -16.89
N LYS A 674 7.75 16.67 -16.32
CA LYS A 674 8.04 17.90 -17.09
C LYS A 674 9.35 17.79 -17.90
N SER A 675 9.66 16.59 -18.37
CA SER A 675 10.81 16.32 -19.22
C SER A 675 10.41 16.73 -20.63
N GLU A 676 11.01 17.79 -21.15
CA GLU A 676 10.87 18.22 -22.56
C GLU A 676 11.33 17.14 -23.56
N LYS A 677 11.99 16.08 -23.09
CA LYS A 677 12.40 14.93 -23.91
C LYS A 677 11.31 13.89 -24.02
N CYS A 678 10.79 13.70 -25.23
CA CYS A 678 9.87 12.62 -25.60
C CYS A 678 10.57 11.25 -25.42
N LYS A 679 9.97 10.34 -24.64
CA LYS A 679 10.41 8.95 -24.56
C LYS A 679 9.61 8.15 -25.58
N SER A 680 10.26 7.37 -26.45
CA SER A 680 9.58 6.58 -27.49
C SER A 680 8.44 5.72 -26.94
N GLY A 681 8.64 5.06 -25.79
CA GLY A 681 7.59 4.29 -25.12
C GLY A 681 6.40 5.13 -24.60
N CYS A 682 6.60 6.41 -24.29
CA CYS A 682 5.49 7.30 -23.96
C CYS A 682 4.69 7.69 -25.19
N ASN A 683 5.34 7.95 -26.33
CA ASN A 683 4.63 8.23 -27.57
C ASN A 683 3.72 7.06 -27.97
N SER A 684 4.25 5.83 -27.99
CA SER A 684 3.47 4.63 -28.33
C SER A 684 2.30 4.39 -27.37
N ASN A 685 2.50 4.64 -26.07
CA ASN A 685 1.42 4.52 -25.08
C ASN A 685 0.32 5.58 -25.29
N CYS A 686 0.69 6.83 -25.58
CA CYS A 686 -0.26 7.91 -25.85
C CYS A 686 -1.03 7.70 -27.15
N GLU A 687 -0.36 7.26 -28.22
CA GLU A 687 -1.00 6.92 -29.50
C GLU A 687 -2.00 5.77 -29.34
N CYS A 688 -1.62 4.70 -28.63
CA CYS A 688 -2.55 3.61 -28.35
C CYS A 688 -3.72 4.08 -27.48
N PHE A 689 -3.48 4.94 -26.48
CA PHE A 689 -4.54 5.51 -25.65
C PHE A 689 -5.54 6.33 -26.48
N LYS A 690 -5.05 7.17 -27.40
CA LYS A 690 -5.90 7.93 -28.32
C LYS A 690 -6.79 7.00 -29.17
N ARG A 691 -6.22 5.95 -29.75
CA ARG A 691 -6.99 4.95 -30.51
C ARG A 691 -8.04 4.24 -29.65
N TRP A 692 -7.70 3.91 -28.41
CA TRP A 692 -8.66 3.34 -27.46
C TRP A 692 -9.82 4.32 -27.22
N ILE A 693 -9.54 5.62 -27.03
CA ILE A 693 -10.59 6.66 -26.91
C ILE A 693 -11.47 6.71 -28.16
N ASP A 694 -10.88 6.73 -29.36
CA ASP A 694 -11.63 6.79 -30.62
C ASP A 694 -12.59 5.59 -30.77
N ILE A 695 -12.19 4.41 -30.28
CA ILE A 695 -13.06 3.23 -30.23
C ILE A 695 -14.18 3.42 -29.21
N LYS A 696 -13.87 3.92 -28.00
CA LYS A 696 -14.89 4.15 -26.96
C LYS A 696 -15.94 5.17 -27.38
N ILE A 697 -15.55 6.19 -28.17
CA ILE A 697 -16.50 7.14 -28.77
C ILE A 697 -17.46 6.41 -29.71
N LYS A 698 -16.96 5.56 -30.61
CA LYS A 698 -17.80 4.79 -31.55
C LYS A 698 -18.71 3.77 -30.85
N GLU A 699 -18.19 3.09 -29.83
CA GLU A 699 -19.00 2.21 -28.98
C GLU A 699 -20.16 2.99 -28.35
N TRP A 700 -19.86 4.16 -27.77
CA TRP A 700 -20.85 5.03 -27.13
C TRP A 700 -21.91 5.57 -28.08
N GLU A 701 -21.56 5.92 -29.32
CA GLU A 701 -22.51 6.35 -30.34
C GLU A 701 -23.55 5.26 -30.66
N ASN A 702 -23.11 4.01 -30.81
CA ASN A 702 -24.02 2.89 -31.07
C ASN A 702 -24.90 2.57 -29.85
N ILE A 703 -24.35 2.68 -28.63
CA ILE A 703 -25.12 2.57 -27.39
C ILE A 703 -26.21 3.64 -27.33
N LYS A 704 -25.87 4.91 -27.58
CA LYS A 704 -26.85 6.00 -27.63
C LYS A 704 -27.90 5.78 -28.71
N LYS A 705 -27.54 5.22 -29.86
CA LYS A 705 -28.49 4.92 -30.93
C LYS A 705 -29.58 3.95 -30.45
N HIS A 706 -29.20 2.86 -29.77
CA HIS A 706 -30.17 1.92 -29.19
C HIS A 706 -30.88 2.49 -27.95
N PHE A 707 -30.18 3.27 -27.12
CA PHE A 707 -30.81 3.96 -26.00
C PHE A 707 -31.98 4.85 -26.46
N LYS A 708 -31.89 5.47 -27.64
CA LYS A 708 -32.99 6.29 -28.20
C LYS A 708 -34.20 5.50 -28.68
N THR A 709 -34.14 4.16 -28.74
CA THR A 709 -35.27 3.33 -29.16
C THR A 709 -36.17 2.89 -28.01
N GLN A 710 -35.82 3.19 -26.74
CA GLN A 710 -36.68 2.80 -25.62
C GLN A 710 -37.99 3.60 -25.62
N LYS A 711 -39.05 2.96 -25.15
CA LYS A 711 -40.36 3.58 -24.94
C LYS A 711 -40.36 4.38 -23.63
N GLY A 712 -41.25 5.37 -23.50
CA GLY A 712 -41.39 6.17 -22.27
C GLY A 712 -40.59 7.48 -22.23
N PHE A 713 -39.86 7.85 -23.29
CA PHE A 713 -39.20 9.16 -23.43
C PHE A 713 -40.12 10.28 -23.97
N GLU A 714 -41.42 10.04 -24.04
CA GLU A 714 -42.41 10.97 -24.62
C GLU A 714 -42.44 12.34 -23.92
N HIS A 715 -41.96 12.41 -22.67
CA HIS A 715 -42.02 13.60 -21.83
C HIS A 715 -40.66 14.21 -21.46
N PHE A 716 -39.55 13.52 -21.72
CA PHE A 716 -38.22 13.99 -21.31
C PHE A 716 -37.18 13.79 -22.43
N PRO A 717 -36.30 14.79 -22.70
CA PRO A 717 -35.19 14.61 -23.61
C PRO A 717 -34.30 13.42 -23.20
N TYR A 718 -33.86 12.63 -24.16
CA TYR A 718 -33.01 11.46 -23.90
C TYR A 718 -31.71 11.82 -23.15
N ASP A 719 -31.12 12.99 -23.43
CA ASP A 719 -29.91 13.47 -22.75
C ASP A 719 -30.17 13.76 -21.26
N PHE A 720 -31.37 14.25 -20.92
CA PHE A 720 -31.78 14.47 -19.53
C PHE A 720 -31.91 13.14 -18.79
N VAL A 721 -32.64 12.17 -19.35
CA VAL A 721 -32.84 10.87 -18.71
C VAL A 721 -31.52 10.12 -18.55
N LEU A 722 -30.66 10.16 -19.58
CA LEU A 722 -29.33 9.54 -19.52
C LEU A 722 -28.48 10.10 -18.38
N LYS A 723 -28.54 11.41 -18.14
CA LYS A 723 -27.83 12.08 -17.05
C LYS A 723 -28.36 11.66 -15.67
N GLU A 724 -29.68 11.65 -15.49
CA GLU A 724 -30.33 11.23 -14.24
C GLU A 724 -30.06 9.77 -13.90
N VAL A 725 -30.08 8.88 -14.90
CA VAL A 725 -29.86 7.43 -14.73
C VAL A 725 -28.39 7.10 -14.44
N LEU A 726 -27.44 7.84 -15.00
CA LEU A 726 -26.02 7.60 -14.77
C LEU A 726 -25.56 7.98 -13.36
N LYS A 727 -26.31 8.83 -12.63
CA LYS A 727 -25.96 9.37 -11.30
C LYS A 727 -24.46 9.63 -11.19
N LEU A 728 -23.96 10.48 -12.08
CA LEU A 728 -22.51 10.66 -12.30
C LEU A 728 -21.75 11.00 -11.01
N GLU A 729 -22.41 11.70 -10.08
CA GLU A 729 -21.88 12.03 -8.76
C GLU A 729 -21.63 10.78 -7.92
N ASP A 730 -22.60 9.87 -7.79
CA ASP A 730 -22.44 8.62 -7.05
C ASP A 730 -21.33 7.77 -7.66
N LEU A 731 -21.30 7.65 -8.99
CA LEU A 731 -20.27 6.91 -9.71
C LEU A 731 -18.88 7.51 -9.45
N PHE A 732 -18.80 8.85 -9.45
CA PHE A 732 -17.58 9.56 -9.16
C PHE A 732 -17.16 9.49 -7.69
N GLU A 733 -18.09 9.53 -6.73
CA GLU A 733 -17.83 9.31 -5.31
C GLU A 733 -17.35 7.88 -5.04
N ASN A 734 -17.86 6.88 -5.76
CA ASN A 734 -17.36 5.51 -5.66
C ASN A 734 -15.91 5.41 -6.18
N ILE A 735 -15.57 6.13 -7.25
CA ILE A 735 -14.18 6.24 -7.73
C ILE A 735 -13.34 6.99 -6.68
N LYS A 736 -13.82 8.10 -6.14
CA LYS A 736 -13.09 8.93 -5.16
C LYS A 736 -12.83 8.19 -3.84
N SER A 737 -13.84 7.51 -3.30
CA SER A 737 -13.72 6.71 -2.07
C SER A 737 -12.75 5.56 -2.22
N GLY A 738 -12.69 4.98 -3.43
CA GLY A 738 -11.78 3.91 -3.77
C GLY A 738 -10.32 4.33 -4.01
N TYR A 739 -10.14 5.35 -4.84
CA TYR A 739 -8.83 5.85 -5.24
C TYR A 739 -8.19 6.78 -4.22
N GLY A 740 -8.99 7.30 -3.28
CA GLY A 740 -8.66 8.45 -2.45
C GLY A 740 -8.55 9.74 -3.26
N ASP A 741 -8.19 10.84 -2.59
CA ASP A 741 -8.03 12.16 -3.22
C ASP A 741 -6.74 12.27 -4.06
N VAL A 742 -6.62 11.41 -5.08
CA VAL A 742 -5.50 11.51 -6.03
C VAL A 742 -5.64 12.78 -6.86
N LYS A 743 -4.53 13.48 -7.12
CA LYS A 743 -4.46 14.76 -7.83
C LYS A 743 -5.19 14.73 -9.18
N GLU A 744 -5.24 13.57 -9.80
CA GLU A 744 -5.83 13.32 -11.10
C GLU A 744 -7.38 13.21 -11.05
N LEU A 745 -8.02 13.12 -9.86
CA LEU A 745 -9.48 13.26 -9.70
C LEU A 745 -9.92 14.72 -9.69
N LYS A 746 -9.00 15.66 -9.43
CA LYS A 746 -9.28 17.10 -9.49
C LYS A 746 -9.73 17.56 -10.87
N GLY A 747 -9.21 16.94 -11.93
CA GLY A 747 -9.63 17.24 -13.31
C GLY A 747 -11.08 16.85 -13.58
N ILE A 748 -11.51 15.68 -13.10
CA ILE A 748 -12.91 15.22 -13.25
C ILE A 748 -13.82 16.08 -12.36
N ASN A 749 -13.43 16.35 -11.10
CA ASN A 749 -14.14 17.31 -10.25
C ASN A 749 -14.33 18.67 -10.95
N LYS A 750 -13.28 19.19 -11.59
CA LYS A 750 -13.36 20.46 -12.31
C LYS A 750 -14.37 20.41 -13.46
N ILE A 751 -14.37 19.31 -14.23
CA ILE A 751 -15.35 19.11 -15.31
C ILE A 751 -16.77 19.04 -14.74
N LEU A 752 -17.01 18.26 -13.68
CA LEU A 752 -18.31 18.17 -13.03
C LEU A 752 -18.80 19.52 -12.50
N GLU A 753 -17.92 20.28 -11.84
CA GLU A 753 -18.22 21.64 -11.36
C GLU A 753 -18.50 22.62 -12.50
N GLU A 754 -17.80 22.50 -13.63
CA GLU A 754 -18.04 23.31 -14.84
C GLU A 754 -19.35 22.96 -15.54
N GLU A 755 -19.78 21.70 -15.50
CA GLU A 755 -21.11 21.30 -15.98
C GLU A 755 -22.20 21.84 -15.05
N LYS A 756 -22.06 21.69 -13.72
CA LYS A 756 -22.99 22.27 -12.74
C LYS A 756 -23.21 23.78 -12.93
N LYS A 757 -22.11 24.50 -13.21
CA LYS A 757 -22.15 25.94 -13.50
C LYS A 757 -22.78 26.30 -14.84
N ARG A 758 -22.86 25.37 -15.79
CA ARG A 758 -23.55 25.58 -17.08
C ARG A 758 -25.05 25.35 -16.96
N GLU A 759 -25.48 24.60 -15.96
CA GLU A 759 -26.87 24.21 -15.73
C GLU A 759 -27.60 25.14 -14.75
N ALA A 760 -26.84 25.79 -13.86
CA ALA A 760 -27.29 26.89 -13.00
C ALA A 760 -27.22 28.23 -13.75
#